data_AF-A0A813KZB4-F1
#
_entry.id   AF-A0A813KZB4-F1
#
_cell.length_a   1.000
_cell.length_b   1.000
_cell.length_c   1.000
_cell.angle_alpha   90.00
_cell.angle_beta   90.00
_cell.angle_gamma   90.00
#
_symmetry.space_group_name_H-M   'P 1'
#
loop_
_entity.id
_entity.type
_entity.pdbx_description
1 polymer ?
#
loop_
_entity_poly.entity_id
_entity_poly.type
_entity_poly.pdbx_seq_one_letter_code
_entity_poly.pdbx_strand_id
1 'polypeptide(L)'
;VGPAGPLAMATAVTQVVGHIHGLHRDFANTQAHSEWLLRFQQVPEAWSVVHELLTSQTEEVVQYFASHTIVSKLQAGQLPPDESACRRELLGYLGRFRSGPPAVRRQLLASLVDCQLWRPPGEDAQWLNDSLRHLSEGGPEAVPCLLELLAVIPEEAANRKVMVTAQRRSDFAASMLIHTSMVLEALWKAAQANEVCAIGALRACAKWLHLQHASPALRAMKKSTAGGGGGKFTADLLRQCQLHENPLLQRAAQVLSSGIGSGTSLELCRACADLLSEAVALSNEVTGPSRQVVLLVAEAVVAGSQQLLPSTQVNLVKWMDQDTELSSRVAVLGRLLSELGSTFTRLVVADGPSVPASIGGLADIARHFVELRHTDLARCGLDFWYQALSQHIGAESQEDDPFDEEALSSTAARPGAEAWAAARDPDAEAQRRTLERPLLAPHIEKMVQAHWQAVRYPPEPEQEEHFEWDEFVRFRELCSINITEACLVVTPRWIIEMIGRLLSDIIQRVPIPWQDIDACVFVLTGVASRAPAGQDQVIPKLIELLPQLPYPTEGFKALLAPLRCEPLSLVLFTSGYLALNAGPCKEILRFLSMQHLPAIPGLQQGPDPDAKKYCEANAEDGDDCSAKDNCGSGFWHTLANVVSAVINLVSAGVSV
;
A
#
# COMPACT_ATOMS: atom_id res chain seq x y z
N VAL A 1 -8.77 -42.14 33.14
CA VAL A 1 -8.86 -42.96 31.91
C VAL A 1 -7.49 -43.59 31.70
N GLY A 2 -7.38 -44.92 31.76
CA GLY A 2 -6.08 -45.61 31.75
C GLY A 2 -5.38 -45.53 30.39
N PRO A 3 -4.05 -45.72 30.32
CA PRO A 3 -3.33 -45.68 29.05
C PRO A 3 -3.85 -46.79 28.13
N ALA A 4 -4.16 -46.45 26.88
CA ALA A 4 -4.48 -47.43 25.85
C ALA A 4 -3.33 -48.45 25.76
N GLY A 5 -3.65 -49.75 25.75
CA GLY A 5 -2.63 -50.80 25.67
C GLY A 5 -1.76 -50.64 24.40
N PRO A 6 -0.51 -51.15 24.41
CA PRO A 6 0.46 -50.94 23.32
C PRO A 6 -0.05 -51.38 21.93
N LEU A 7 -0.91 -52.40 21.88
CA LEU A 7 -1.58 -52.86 20.65
C LEU A 7 -2.58 -51.85 20.08
N ALA A 8 -3.33 -51.14 20.94
CA ALA A 8 -4.28 -50.13 20.52
C ALA A 8 -3.56 -48.89 19.97
N MET A 9 -2.43 -48.50 20.58
CA MET A 9 -1.58 -47.41 20.10
C MET A 9 -1.01 -47.71 18.71
N ALA A 10 -0.42 -48.90 18.52
CA ALA A 10 0.14 -49.31 17.24
C ALA A 10 -0.93 -49.33 16.12
N THR A 11 -2.16 -49.76 16.47
CA THR A 11 -3.29 -49.75 15.53
C THR A 11 -3.68 -48.32 15.14
N ALA A 12 -3.78 -47.41 16.11
CA ALA A 12 -4.13 -46.01 15.86
C ALA A 12 -3.07 -45.30 15.01
N VAL A 13 -1.78 -45.50 15.30
CA VAL A 13 -0.66 -44.99 14.49
C VAL A 13 -0.76 -45.48 13.05
N THR A 14 -0.98 -46.79 12.85
CA THR A 14 -1.10 -47.39 11.52
C THR A 14 -2.30 -46.82 10.74
N GLN A 15 -3.44 -46.63 11.40
CA GLN A 15 -4.63 -46.02 10.80
C GLN A 15 -4.36 -44.59 10.35
N VAL A 16 -3.77 -43.75 11.22
CA VAL A 16 -3.45 -42.36 10.89
C VAL A 16 -2.51 -42.28 9.69
N VAL A 17 -1.41 -43.04 9.69
CA VAL A 17 -0.47 -43.09 8.56
C VAL A 17 -1.16 -43.55 7.28
N GLY A 18 -2.02 -44.57 7.36
CA GLY A 18 -2.81 -45.04 6.23
C GLY A 18 -3.71 -43.96 5.63
N HIS A 19 -4.41 -43.18 6.47
CA HIS A 19 -5.25 -42.07 6.00
C HIS A 19 -4.42 -40.92 5.41
N ILE A 20 -3.24 -40.61 5.96
CA ILE A 20 -2.33 -39.59 5.40
C ILE A 20 -1.81 -40.01 4.02
N HIS A 21 -1.40 -41.27 3.87
CA HIS A 21 -0.98 -41.80 2.56
C HIS A 21 -2.15 -41.85 1.57
N GLY A 22 -3.36 -42.13 2.06
CA GLY A 22 -4.60 -42.07 1.27
C GLY A 22 -4.83 -40.72 0.62
N LEU A 23 -4.56 -39.60 1.31
CA LEU A 23 -4.67 -38.25 0.73
C LEU A 23 -3.79 -38.02 -0.50
N HIS A 24 -2.67 -38.72 -0.60
CA HIS A 24 -1.68 -38.53 -1.68
C HIS A 24 -1.71 -39.64 -2.74
N ARG A 25 -2.38 -40.76 -2.46
CA ARG A 25 -2.40 -41.95 -3.31
C ARG A 25 -3.80 -42.34 -3.79
N ASP A 26 -4.85 -42.01 -3.04
CA ASP A 26 -6.25 -42.33 -3.36
C ASP A 26 -7.06 -41.05 -3.59
N PHE A 27 -6.84 -40.43 -4.76
CA PHE A 27 -7.47 -39.16 -5.13
C PHE A 27 -9.01 -39.23 -5.14
N ALA A 28 -9.58 -40.42 -5.41
CA ALA A 28 -11.03 -40.63 -5.45
C ALA A 28 -11.68 -40.52 -4.07
N ASN A 29 -10.95 -40.86 -3.00
CA ASN A 29 -11.45 -40.84 -1.62
C ASN A 29 -10.79 -39.75 -0.74
N THR A 30 -10.12 -38.77 -1.35
CA THR A 30 -9.41 -37.69 -0.63
C THR A 30 -10.29 -37.01 0.42
N GLN A 31 -11.57 -36.76 0.08
CA GLN A 31 -12.51 -36.12 1.01
C GLN A 31 -12.76 -36.98 2.25
N ALA A 32 -12.98 -38.29 2.08
CA ALA A 32 -13.21 -39.22 3.18
C ALA A 32 -11.98 -39.34 4.09
N HIS A 33 -10.77 -39.38 3.51
CA HIS A 33 -9.53 -39.38 4.28
C HIS A 33 -9.35 -38.07 5.06
N SER A 34 -9.64 -36.92 4.45
CA SER A 34 -9.56 -35.61 5.10
C SER A 34 -10.55 -35.47 6.25
N GLU A 35 -11.82 -35.83 6.04
CA GLU A 35 -12.86 -35.80 7.07
C GLU A 35 -12.51 -36.71 8.26
N TRP A 36 -11.96 -37.90 7.99
CA TRP A 36 -11.52 -38.79 9.05
C TRP A 36 -10.37 -38.19 9.87
N LEU A 37 -9.37 -37.62 9.21
CA LEU A 37 -8.22 -36.98 9.87
C LEU A 37 -8.65 -35.75 10.68
N LEU A 38 -9.58 -34.95 10.18
CA LEU A 38 -10.16 -33.82 10.91
C LEU A 38 -10.89 -34.29 12.18
N ARG A 39 -11.67 -35.38 12.10
CA ARG A 39 -12.32 -35.98 13.28
C ARG A 39 -11.28 -36.51 14.27
N PHE A 40 -10.23 -37.15 13.77
CA PHE A 40 -9.13 -37.64 14.60
C PHE A 40 -8.43 -36.52 15.37
N GLN A 41 -8.19 -35.35 14.78
CA GLN A 41 -7.58 -34.22 15.47
C GLN A 41 -8.34 -33.79 16.73
N GLN A 42 -9.66 -34.05 16.80
CA GLN A 42 -10.50 -33.69 17.93
C GLN A 42 -10.49 -34.71 19.08
N VAL A 43 -10.03 -35.94 18.85
CA VAL A 43 -10.10 -37.00 19.88
C VAL A 43 -8.99 -36.84 20.94
N PRO A 44 -9.22 -37.18 22.23
CA PRO A 44 -8.20 -37.08 23.27
C PRO A 44 -6.95 -37.93 23.01
N GLU A 45 -7.12 -39.12 22.42
CA GLU A 45 -6.05 -40.09 22.13
C GLU A 45 -5.04 -39.55 21.12
N ALA A 46 -5.41 -38.55 20.31
CA ALA A 46 -4.52 -37.97 19.31
C ALA A 46 -3.24 -37.39 19.92
N TRP A 47 -3.25 -36.92 21.18
CA TRP A 47 -2.03 -36.49 21.87
C TRP A 47 -0.96 -37.57 21.91
N SER A 48 -1.34 -38.77 22.36
CA SER A 48 -0.42 -39.90 22.49
C SER A 48 0.04 -40.49 21.15
N VAL A 49 -0.85 -40.49 20.15
CA VAL A 49 -0.52 -40.97 18.80
C VAL A 49 0.44 -39.99 18.10
N VAL A 50 0.19 -38.68 18.21
CA VAL A 50 1.05 -37.64 17.64
C VAL A 50 2.41 -37.63 18.31
N HIS A 51 2.48 -37.86 19.63
CA HIS A 51 3.75 -38.05 20.34
C HIS A 51 4.56 -39.17 19.69
N GLU A 52 3.96 -40.35 19.52
CA GLU A 52 4.59 -41.51 18.89
C GLU A 52 5.05 -41.22 17.45
N LEU A 53 4.24 -40.50 16.66
CA LEU A 53 4.57 -40.11 15.29
C LEU A 53 5.78 -39.14 15.20
N LEU A 54 5.94 -38.25 16.18
CA LEU A 54 7.03 -37.27 16.25
C LEU A 54 8.31 -37.86 16.85
N THR A 55 8.22 -38.84 17.74
CA THR A 55 9.37 -39.54 18.33
C THR A 55 9.88 -40.68 17.47
N SER A 56 9.03 -41.28 16.64
CA SER A 56 9.43 -42.31 15.67
C SER A 56 10.04 -41.71 14.40
N GLN A 57 10.84 -42.51 13.67
CA GLN A 57 11.38 -42.11 12.38
C GLN A 57 10.30 -42.26 11.29
N THR A 58 9.59 -41.17 11.04
CA THR A 58 8.46 -41.09 10.10
C THR A 58 8.78 -40.17 8.92
N GLU A 59 7.96 -40.20 7.86
CA GLU A 59 8.07 -39.31 6.70
C GLU A 59 7.67 -37.86 7.05
N GLU A 60 8.20 -36.88 6.33
CA GLU A 60 7.93 -35.45 6.57
C GLU A 60 6.43 -35.11 6.56
N VAL A 61 5.65 -35.69 5.65
CA VAL A 61 4.19 -35.48 5.56
C VAL A 61 3.49 -35.94 6.85
N VAL A 62 3.95 -37.05 7.43
CA VAL A 62 3.41 -37.58 8.70
C VAL A 62 3.80 -36.70 9.87
N GLN A 63 5.05 -36.23 9.91
CA GLN A 63 5.54 -35.29 10.93
C GLN A 63 4.82 -33.94 10.85
N TYR A 64 4.51 -33.47 9.65
CA TYR A 64 3.74 -32.25 9.43
C TYR A 64 2.30 -32.41 9.94
N PHE A 65 1.62 -33.50 9.59
CA PHE A 65 0.29 -33.78 10.12
C PHE A 65 0.30 -33.85 11.66
N ALA A 66 1.30 -34.51 12.22
CA ALA A 66 1.44 -34.67 13.67
C ALA A 66 1.63 -33.31 14.36
N SER A 67 2.57 -32.49 13.90
CA SER A 67 2.80 -31.14 14.43
C SER A 67 1.60 -30.19 14.23
N HIS A 68 0.93 -30.22 13.08
CA HIS A 68 -0.30 -29.46 12.84
C HIS A 68 -1.45 -29.89 13.76
N THR A 69 -1.55 -31.19 14.07
CA THR A 69 -2.57 -31.70 15.00
C THR A 69 -2.39 -31.10 16.40
N ILE A 70 -1.15 -30.90 16.85
CA ILE A 70 -0.87 -30.22 18.13
C ILE A 70 -1.39 -28.78 18.10
N VAL A 71 -1.07 -28.02 17.05
CA VAL A 71 -1.54 -26.63 16.89
C VAL A 71 -3.07 -26.56 16.90
N SER A 72 -3.73 -27.40 16.10
CA SER A 72 -5.19 -27.48 16.02
C SER A 72 -5.83 -27.73 17.40
N LYS A 73 -5.24 -28.65 18.19
CA LYS A 73 -5.71 -28.95 19.55
C LYS A 73 -5.51 -27.79 20.53
N LEU A 74 -4.34 -27.16 20.50
CA LEU A 74 -4.05 -26.01 21.38
C LEU A 74 -4.93 -24.80 21.02
N GLN A 75 -5.15 -24.54 19.74
CA GLN A 75 -6.04 -23.47 19.27
C GLN A 75 -7.48 -23.71 19.71
N ALA A 76 -7.94 -24.97 19.69
CA ALA A 76 -9.26 -25.38 20.16
C ALA A 76 -9.39 -25.46 21.70
N GLY A 77 -8.33 -25.16 22.46
CA GLY A 77 -8.34 -25.23 23.93
C GLY A 77 -8.34 -26.66 24.50
N GLN A 78 -8.00 -27.66 23.70
CA GLN A 78 -7.91 -29.07 24.12
C GLN A 78 -6.54 -29.36 24.74
N LEU A 79 -6.28 -28.80 25.92
CA LEU A 79 -5.00 -28.91 26.61
C LEU A 79 -4.65 -30.37 27.01
N PRO A 80 -3.36 -30.74 27.01
CA PRO A 80 -2.93 -32.03 27.50
C PRO A 80 -3.17 -32.15 29.02
N PRO A 81 -3.36 -33.39 29.54
CA PRO A 81 -3.74 -33.62 30.94
C PRO A 81 -2.69 -33.17 31.96
N ASP A 82 -1.42 -33.09 31.56
CA ASP A 82 -0.36 -32.42 32.33
C ASP A 82 0.14 -31.21 31.53
N GLU A 83 -0.38 -30.03 31.87
CA GLU A 83 0.02 -28.78 31.22
C GLU A 83 1.54 -28.59 31.34
N SER A 84 2.15 -28.89 32.50
CA SER A 84 3.60 -28.77 32.77
C SER A 84 4.45 -29.71 31.91
N ALA A 85 3.90 -30.84 31.47
CA ALA A 85 4.54 -31.72 30.50
C ALA A 85 4.55 -31.13 29.09
N CYS A 86 3.49 -30.41 28.70
CA CYS A 86 3.34 -29.89 27.32
C CYS A 86 4.57 -29.09 26.86
N ARG A 87 5.02 -28.11 27.66
CA ARG A 87 6.21 -27.31 27.35
C ARG A 87 7.46 -28.18 27.22
N ARG A 88 7.66 -29.14 28.15
CA ARG A 88 8.83 -30.02 28.14
C ARG A 88 8.84 -30.95 26.93
N GLU A 89 7.69 -31.50 26.56
CA GLU A 89 7.54 -32.36 25.39
C GLU A 89 7.80 -31.58 24.09
N LEU A 90 7.22 -30.38 23.96
CA LEU A 90 7.45 -29.51 22.81
C LEU A 90 8.93 -29.12 22.67
N LEU A 91 9.60 -28.77 23.77
CA LEU A 91 11.05 -28.53 23.77
C LEU A 91 11.84 -29.78 23.40
N GLY A 92 11.40 -30.96 23.84
CA GLY A 92 11.95 -32.25 23.43
C GLY A 92 11.85 -32.49 21.92
N TYR A 93 10.68 -32.22 21.33
CA TYR A 93 10.50 -32.30 19.87
C TYR A 93 11.38 -31.28 19.15
N LEU A 94 11.45 -30.03 19.63
CA LEU A 94 12.31 -29.00 19.04
C LEU A 94 13.79 -29.37 19.11
N GLY A 95 14.23 -30.05 20.17
CA GLY A 95 15.59 -30.60 20.24
C GLY A 95 15.93 -31.54 19.07
N ARG A 96 14.94 -32.31 18.60
CA ARG A 96 15.07 -33.21 17.44
C ARG A 96 14.87 -32.48 16.11
N PHE A 97 13.89 -31.58 16.02
CA PHE A 97 13.48 -30.92 14.78
C PHE A 97 14.15 -29.56 14.54
N ARG A 98 15.09 -29.12 15.39
CA ARG A 98 15.83 -27.86 15.20
C ARG A 98 16.48 -27.75 13.82
N SER A 99 17.06 -28.85 13.33
CA SER A 99 17.66 -28.97 11.99
C SER A 99 16.77 -29.75 11.01
N GLY A 100 15.51 -29.98 11.38
CA GLY A 100 14.53 -30.72 10.59
C GLY A 100 13.79 -29.86 9.55
N PRO A 101 12.73 -30.41 8.94
CA PRO A 101 11.93 -29.70 7.95
C PRO A 101 11.35 -28.38 8.49
N PRO A 102 11.53 -27.23 7.79
CA PRO A 102 11.07 -25.92 8.27
C PRO A 102 9.57 -25.87 8.57
N ALA A 103 8.75 -26.56 7.78
CA ALA A 103 7.30 -26.61 7.98
C ALA A 103 6.94 -27.26 9.33
N VAL A 104 7.57 -28.39 9.67
CA VAL A 104 7.35 -29.10 10.94
C VAL A 104 7.88 -28.26 12.12
N ARG A 105 9.10 -27.73 11.99
CA ARG A 105 9.72 -26.90 13.02
C ARG A 105 8.86 -25.69 13.37
N ARG A 106 8.35 -24.98 12.36
CA ARG A 106 7.48 -23.81 12.57
C ARG A 106 6.17 -24.16 13.28
N GLN A 107 5.53 -25.29 12.95
CA GLN A 107 4.31 -25.74 13.64
C GLN A 107 4.57 -26.10 15.11
N LEU A 108 5.71 -26.72 15.42
CA LEU A 108 6.12 -27.00 16.80
C LEU A 108 6.43 -25.72 17.59
N LEU A 109 7.02 -24.71 16.94
CA LEU A 109 7.25 -23.39 17.54
C LEU A 109 5.93 -22.65 17.80
N ALA A 110 4.99 -22.67 16.86
CA ALA A 110 3.64 -22.12 17.05
C ALA A 110 2.94 -22.82 18.22
N SER A 111 3.00 -24.15 18.27
CA SER A 111 2.48 -24.94 19.40
C SER A 111 3.11 -24.54 20.75
N LEU A 112 4.41 -24.21 20.76
CA LEU A 112 5.10 -23.76 21.98
C LEU A 112 4.58 -22.41 22.47
N VAL A 113 4.31 -21.47 21.56
CA VAL A 113 3.73 -20.16 21.90
C VAL A 113 2.26 -20.31 22.29
N ASP A 114 1.47 -21.10 21.56
CA ASP A 114 0.06 -21.39 21.86
C ASP A 114 -0.07 -22.01 23.26
N CYS A 115 0.79 -22.96 23.60
CA CYS A 115 0.85 -23.54 24.94
C CYS A 115 1.13 -22.48 26.03
N GLN A 116 2.00 -21.50 25.76
CA GLN A 116 2.28 -20.41 26.68
C GLN A 116 1.12 -19.42 26.81
N LEU A 117 0.34 -19.19 25.75
CA LEU A 117 -0.85 -18.32 25.80
C LEU A 117 -1.90 -18.84 26.79
N TRP A 118 -2.00 -20.17 26.96
CA TRP A 118 -2.88 -20.80 27.96
C TRP A 118 -2.34 -20.74 29.39
N ARG A 119 -1.08 -20.32 29.60
CA ARG A 119 -0.46 -20.17 30.93
C ARG A 119 -0.81 -18.85 31.60
N PRO A 120 -0.65 -18.74 32.93
CA PRO A 120 -0.76 -17.47 33.64
C PRO A 120 0.26 -16.42 33.14
N PRO A 121 -0.12 -15.13 33.07
CA PRO A 121 0.76 -14.07 32.55
C PRO A 121 2.06 -13.88 33.34
N GLY A 122 2.08 -14.27 34.62
CA GLY A 122 3.28 -14.17 35.46
C GLY A 122 4.45 -15.05 35.01
N GLU A 123 4.20 -16.05 34.17
CA GLU A 123 5.23 -16.98 33.68
C GLU A 123 5.84 -16.55 32.34
N ASP A 124 5.25 -15.57 31.63
CA ASP A 124 5.59 -15.19 30.26
C ASP A 124 7.04 -14.71 30.12
N ALA A 125 7.48 -13.83 31.02
CA ALA A 125 8.84 -13.31 31.06
C ALA A 125 9.89 -14.40 31.27
N GLN A 126 9.62 -15.32 32.21
CA GLN A 126 10.53 -16.42 32.50
C GLN A 126 10.57 -17.41 31.33
N TRP A 127 9.41 -17.71 30.72
CA TRP A 127 9.31 -18.57 29.55
C TRP A 127 10.14 -18.04 28.38
N LEU A 128 10.07 -16.74 28.08
CA LEU A 128 10.85 -16.13 27.00
C LEU A 128 12.34 -16.26 27.28
N ASN A 129 12.79 -15.88 28.49
CA ASN A 129 14.19 -15.97 28.90
C ASN A 129 14.75 -17.39 28.80
N ASP A 130 14.02 -18.38 29.31
CA ASP A 130 14.43 -19.78 29.26
C ASP A 130 14.50 -20.31 27.83
N SER A 131 13.52 -19.94 26.99
CA SER A 131 13.46 -20.38 25.58
C SER A 131 14.61 -19.78 24.77
N LEU A 132 14.91 -18.49 24.97
CA LEU A 132 16.04 -17.82 24.34
C LEU A 132 17.37 -18.43 24.76
N ARG A 133 17.55 -18.67 26.06
CA ARG A 133 18.76 -19.31 26.59
C ARG A 133 18.96 -20.71 25.98
N HIS A 134 17.93 -21.55 26.03
CA HIS A 134 17.99 -22.93 25.53
C HIS A 134 18.34 -22.99 24.03
N LEU A 135 17.73 -22.12 23.22
CA LEU A 135 18.01 -22.09 21.77
C LEU A 135 19.35 -21.41 21.43
N SER A 136 19.77 -20.41 22.21
CA SER A 136 21.07 -19.73 21.99
C SER A 136 22.26 -20.63 22.33
N GLU A 137 22.12 -21.52 23.33
CA GLU A 137 23.14 -22.49 23.72
C GLU A 137 23.31 -23.63 22.70
N GLY A 138 22.35 -23.81 21.78
CA GLY A 138 22.34 -24.87 20.77
C GLY A 138 23.35 -24.70 19.62
N GLY A 139 24.15 -23.63 19.62
CA GLY A 139 25.15 -23.35 18.57
C GLY A 139 24.54 -22.83 17.26
N PRO A 140 25.33 -22.77 16.17
CA PRO A 140 24.88 -22.17 14.90
C PRO A 140 23.70 -22.90 14.25
N GLU A 141 23.56 -24.21 14.48
CA GLU A 141 22.44 -25.01 13.97
C GLU A 141 21.08 -24.63 14.59
N ALA A 142 21.09 -24.03 15.79
CA ALA A 142 19.87 -23.60 16.47
C ALA A 142 19.41 -22.20 16.05
N VAL A 143 20.24 -21.44 15.32
CA VAL A 143 19.92 -20.06 14.90
C VAL A 143 18.65 -19.96 14.06
N PRO A 144 18.41 -20.82 13.04
CA PRO A 144 17.14 -20.80 12.30
C PRO A 144 15.92 -21.05 13.20
N CYS A 145 16.03 -22.00 14.14
CA CYS A 145 14.97 -22.30 15.10
C CYS A 145 14.70 -21.11 16.04
N LEU A 146 15.74 -20.44 16.51
CA LEU A 146 15.65 -19.22 17.33
C LEU A 146 14.96 -18.08 16.56
N LEU A 147 15.37 -17.84 15.31
CA LEU A 147 14.78 -16.80 14.47
C LEU A 147 13.31 -17.07 14.17
N GLU A 148 12.95 -18.32 13.89
CA GLU A 148 11.56 -18.72 13.70
C GLU A 148 10.75 -18.55 14.99
N LEU A 149 11.28 -18.93 16.16
CA LEU A 149 10.57 -18.71 17.44
C LEU A 149 10.28 -17.21 17.64
N LEU A 150 11.30 -16.38 17.46
CA LEU A 150 11.18 -14.93 17.61
C LEU A 150 10.23 -14.33 16.58
N ALA A 151 10.10 -14.92 15.39
CA ALA A 151 9.15 -14.47 14.38
C ALA A 151 7.71 -14.96 14.64
N VAL A 152 7.53 -16.08 15.34
CA VAL A 152 6.22 -16.71 15.63
C VAL A 152 5.56 -16.07 16.86
N ILE A 153 6.34 -15.65 17.87
CA ILE A 153 5.80 -14.96 19.06
C ILE A 153 4.84 -13.81 18.72
N PRO A 154 5.23 -12.80 17.92
CA PRO A 154 4.33 -11.72 17.55
C PRO A 154 3.17 -12.17 16.65
N GLU A 155 3.35 -13.19 15.80
CA GLU A 155 2.27 -13.76 14.97
C GLU A 155 1.17 -14.37 15.86
N GLU A 156 1.53 -15.20 16.83
CA GLU A 156 0.58 -15.87 17.72
C GLU A 156 -0.03 -14.93 18.76
N ALA A 157 0.71 -13.91 19.20
CA ALA A 157 0.16 -12.85 20.03
C ALA A 157 -1.00 -12.10 19.35
N ALA A 158 -1.01 -12.00 18.02
CA ALA A 158 -2.09 -11.42 17.23
C ALA A 158 -3.13 -12.47 16.74
N ASN A 159 -2.81 -13.76 16.76
CA ASN A 159 -3.61 -14.81 16.12
C ASN A 159 -4.95 -15.10 16.83
N ARG A 160 -6.07 -14.70 16.22
CA ARG A 160 -7.44 -14.88 16.76
C ARG A 160 -7.95 -16.33 16.76
N LYS A 161 -7.20 -17.28 16.19
CA LYS A 161 -7.59 -18.71 16.18
C LYS A 161 -7.44 -19.38 17.54
N VAL A 162 -6.50 -18.92 18.37
CA VAL A 162 -6.34 -19.44 19.73
C VAL A 162 -7.49 -18.94 20.60
N MET A 163 -8.31 -19.86 21.13
CA MET A 163 -9.50 -19.55 21.94
C MET A 163 -9.21 -19.04 23.37
N VAL A 164 -8.17 -18.22 23.54
CA VAL A 164 -7.90 -17.47 24.76
C VAL A 164 -8.69 -16.15 24.79
N THR A 165 -8.93 -15.62 25.98
CA THR A 165 -9.61 -14.32 26.15
C THR A 165 -8.80 -13.18 25.52
N ALA A 166 -9.48 -12.14 25.02
CA ALA A 166 -8.81 -10.95 24.49
C ALA A 166 -7.93 -10.27 25.54
N GLN A 167 -8.36 -10.28 26.81
CA GLN A 167 -7.55 -9.77 27.93
C GLN A 167 -6.24 -10.55 28.07
N ARG A 168 -6.29 -11.89 28.12
CA ARG A 168 -5.08 -12.72 28.27
C ARG A 168 -4.08 -12.47 27.15
N ARG A 169 -4.57 -12.34 25.91
CA ARG A 169 -3.77 -12.03 24.73
C ARG A 169 -3.12 -10.65 24.82
N SER A 170 -3.90 -9.66 25.23
CA SER A 170 -3.41 -8.31 25.48
C SER A 170 -2.31 -8.31 26.55
N ASP A 171 -2.48 -9.09 27.63
CA ASP A 171 -1.49 -9.24 28.69
C ASP A 171 -0.22 -9.94 28.19
N PHE A 172 -0.37 -10.98 27.36
CA PHE A 172 0.77 -11.67 26.74
C PHE A 172 1.56 -10.73 25.83
N ALA A 173 0.88 -10.02 24.92
CA ALA A 173 1.51 -9.03 24.05
C ALA A 173 2.23 -7.95 24.87
N ALA A 174 1.57 -7.37 25.89
CA ALA A 174 2.20 -6.39 26.77
C ALA A 174 3.44 -6.95 27.49
N SER A 175 3.38 -8.19 28.00
CA SER A 175 4.54 -8.84 28.63
C SER A 175 5.68 -9.06 27.64
N MET A 176 5.41 -9.46 26.40
CA MET A 176 6.44 -9.62 25.37
C MET A 176 7.08 -8.28 25.02
N LEU A 177 6.28 -7.22 24.85
CA LEU A 177 6.76 -5.90 24.43
C LEU A 177 7.74 -5.28 25.45
N ILE A 178 7.63 -5.58 26.74
CA ILE A 178 8.60 -5.17 27.78
C ILE A 178 10.00 -5.74 27.50
N HIS A 179 10.08 -6.93 26.90
CA HIS A 179 11.35 -7.62 26.60
C HIS A 179 11.86 -7.37 25.18
N THR A 180 11.26 -6.43 24.43
CA THR A 180 11.66 -6.12 23.04
C THR A 180 13.16 -5.87 22.90
N SER A 181 13.80 -5.10 23.79
CA SER A 181 15.22 -4.78 23.69
C SER A 181 16.13 -6.02 23.72
N MET A 182 15.83 -6.98 24.61
CA MET A 182 16.55 -8.26 24.69
C MET A 182 16.38 -9.07 23.40
N VAL A 183 15.18 -9.06 22.83
CA VAL A 183 14.89 -9.75 21.57
C VAL A 183 15.66 -9.12 20.41
N LEU A 184 15.67 -7.78 20.32
CA LEU A 184 16.42 -7.06 19.28
C LEU A 184 17.93 -7.37 19.34
N GLU A 185 18.50 -7.49 20.54
CA GLU A 185 19.90 -7.91 20.72
C GLU A 185 20.14 -9.35 20.24
N ALA A 186 19.22 -10.28 20.54
CA ALA A 186 19.31 -11.66 20.09
C ALA A 186 19.21 -11.75 18.55
N LEU A 187 18.29 -11.00 17.95
CA LEU A 187 18.13 -10.90 16.50
C LEU A 187 19.37 -10.31 15.85
N TRP A 188 19.98 -9.28 16.44
CA TRP A 188 21.24 -8.70 15.93
C TRP A 188 22.38 -9.71 15.91
N LYS A 189 22.55 -10.47 17.00
CA LYS A 189 23.56 -11.54 17.07
C LYS A 189 23.32 -12.61 16.01
N ALA A 190 22.06 -13.04 15.84
CA ALA A 190 21.69 -14.04 14.83
C ALA A 190 21.91 -13.53 13.39
N ALA A 191 21.66 -12.24 13.12
CA ALA A 191 21.83 -11.62 11.81
C ALA A 191 23.28 -11.59 11.31
N GLN A 192 24.27 -11.83 12.18
CA GLN A 192 25.69 -11.84 11.82
C GLN A 192 26.15 -13.18 11.25
N ALA A 193 25.36 -14.25 11.36
CA ALA A 193 25.80 -15.60 10.97
C ALA A 193 25.93 -15.77 9.45
N ASN A 194 24.87 -15.44 8.70
CA ASN A 194 24.83 -15.51 7.23
C ASN A 194 23.65 -14.67 6.70
N GLU A 195 23.55 -14.53 5.38
CA GLU A 195 22.50 -13.72 4.75
C GLU A 195 21.09 -14.23 5.02
N VAL A 196 20.86 -15.55 5.00
CA VAL A 196 19.56 -16.15 5.30
C VAL A 196 19.12 -15.82 6.73
N CYS A 197 20.04 -15.88 7.69
CA CYS A 197 19.80 -15.49 9.07
C CYS A 197 19.57 -13.98 9.21
N ALA A 198 20.27 -13.16 8.42
CA ALA A 198 20.04 -11.71 8.39
C ALA A 198 18.62 -11.39 7.90
N ILE A 199 18.16 -12.01 6.80
CA ILE A 199 16.79 -11.86 6.29
C ILE A 199 15.77 -12.31 7.34
N GLY A 200 15.99 -13.47 7.97
CA GLY A 200 15.13 -13.98 9.04
C GLY A 200 15.06 -13.03 10.24
N ALA A 201 16.19 -12.47 10.65
CA ALA A 201 16.28 -11.52 11.75
C ALA A 201 15.56 -10.19 11.45
N LEU A 202 15.72 -9.65 10.24
CA LEU A 202 15.04 -8.43 9.80
C LEU A 202 13.52 -8.63 9.78
N ARG A 203 13.03 -9.74 9.20
CA ARG A 203 11.60 -10.07 9.18
C ARG A 203 11.03 -10.30 10.58
N ALA A 204 11.76 -10.99 11.45
CA ALA A 204 11.35 -11.15 12.84
C ALA A 204 11.27 -9.78 13.53
N CYS A 205 12.29 -8.94 13.39
CA CYS A 205 12.33 -7.59 13.95
C CYS A 205 11.11 -6.76 13.50
N ALA A 206 10.80 -6.76 12.20
CA ALA A 206 9.64 -6.07 11.64
C ALA A 206 8.33 -6.48 12.35
N LYS A 207 8.12 -7.78 12.59
CA LYS A 207 6.93 -8.28 13.32
C LYS A 207 6.88 -7.84 14.77
N TRP A 208 8.03 -7.69 15.44
CA TRP A 208 8.08 -7.14 16.80
C TRP A 208 7.74 -5.66 16.84
N LEU A 209 8.12 -4.91 15.80
CA LEU A 209 7.69 -3.51 15.64
C LEU A 209 6.18 -3.47 15.34
N HIS A 210 5.69 -4.32 14.45
CA HIS A 210 4.26 -4.44 14.16
C HIS A 210 3.42 -4.74 15.40
N LEU A 211 3.89 -5.63 16.29
CA LEU A 211 3.23 -5.96 17.55
C LEU A 211 3.06 -4.73 18.48
N GLN A 212 3.86 -3.67 18.32
CA GLN A 212 3.68 -2.43 19.09
C GLN A 212 2.29 -1.81 18.84
N HIS A 213 1.69 -2.02 17.67
CA HIS A 213 0.32 -1.60 17.36
C HIS A 213 -0.74 -2.32 18.20
N ALA A 214 -0.44 -3.52 18.72
CA ALA A 214 -1.31 -4.24 19.65
C ALA A 214 -1.27 -3.68 21.08
N SER A 215 -0.29 -2.83 21.42
CA SER A 215 -0.12 -2.26 22.76
C SER A 215 -1.39 -1.53 23.22
N PRO A 216 -1.92 -1.83 24.43
CA PRO A 216 -3.08 -1.12 24.98
C PRO A 216 -2.87 0.40 25.04
N ALA A 217 -1.64 0.85 25.33
CA ALA A 217 -1.31 2.27 25.38
C ALA A 217 -1.41 2.91 23.99
N LEU A 218 -0.87 2.24 22.96
CA LEU A 218 -0.89 2.77 21.59
C LEU A 218 -2.29 2.72 20.99
N ARG A 219 -3.06 1.67 21.26
CA ARG A 219 -4.47 1.57 20.87
C ARG A 219 -5.33 2.61 21.58
N ALA A 220 -5.14 2.84 22.87
CA ALA A 220 -5.84 3.89 23.60
C ALA A 220 -5.51 5.28 23.04
N MET A 221 -4.23 5.53 22.68
CA MET A 221 -3.85 6.73 21.95
C MET A 221 -4.60 6.80 20.62
N LYS A 222 -4.47 5.80 19.72
CA LYS A 222 -5.18 5.75 18.42
C LYS A 222 -6.70 5.95 18.54
N LYS A 223 -7.36 5.35 19.55
CA LYS A 223 -8.81 5.48 19.81
C LYS A 223 -9.19 6.86 20.36
N SER A 224 -8.39 7.43 21.26
CA SER A 224 -8.59 8.81 21.74
C SER A 224 -8.43 9.83 20.61
N THR A 225 -7.61 9.50 19.61
CA THR A 225 -7.29 10.34 18.47
C THR A 225 -8.26 10.17 17.30
N ALA A 226 -9.00 9.06 17.23
CA ALA A 226 -10.07 8.79 16.27
C ALA A 226 -11.31 9.69 16.43
N GLY A 227 -11.33 10.55 17.46
CA GLY A 227 -12.41 11.53 17.73
C GLY A 227 -12.35 12.82 16.91
N GLY A 228 -11.72 12.84 15.72
CA GLY A 228 -11.84 13.93 14.74
C GLY A 228 -10.65 14.89 14.60
N GLY A 229 -9.43 14.52 15.04
CA GLY A 229 -8.29 15.45 15.03
C GLY A 229 -6.93 14.90 14.61
N GLY A 230 -6.84 13.72 13.98
CA GLY A 230 -5.55 13.17 13.52
C GLY A 230 -4.57 13.09 14.67
N GLY A 231 -5.08 12.69 15.83
CA GLY A 231 -4.36 12.91 17.05
C GLY A 231 -3.07 12.09 17.10
N LYS A 232 -2.15 12.63 17.89
CA LYS A 232 -0.76 12.21 17.90
C LYS A 232 -0.59 10.91 18.65
N PHE A 233 0.14 9.96 18.05
CA PHE A 233 0.54 8.73 18.71
C PHE A 233 2.02 8.46 18.46
N THR A 234 2.66 7.91 19.48
CA THR A 234 4.04 7.45 19.43
C THR A 234 4.16 6.23 20.33
N ALA A 235 4.63 5.11 19.77
CA ALA A 235 4.88 3.89 20.52
C ALA A 235 5.88 4.14 21.67
N ASP A 236 5.64 3.52 22.83
CA ASP A 236 6.52 3.69 23.99
C ASP A 236 7.94 3.21 23.73
N LEU A 237 8.12 2.22 22.84
CA LEU A 237 9.44 1.77 22.38
C LEU A 237 10.30 2.93 21.87
N LEU A 238 9.74 3.86 21.09
CA LEU A 238 10.47 5.02 20.57
C LEU A 238 10.85 6.01 21.68
N ARG A 239 10.06 6.07 22.77
CA ARG A 239 10.32 6.95 23.91
C ARG A 239 11.40 6.39 24.84
N GLN A 240 11.46 5.08 24.96
CA GLN A 240 12.32 4.37 25.90
C GLN A 240 13.65 3.94 25.29
N CYS A 241 13.71 3.74 23.97
CA CYS A 241 14.88 3.27 23.25
C CYS A 241 15.25 4.21 22.09
N GLN A 242 16.55 4.37 21.86
CA GLN A 242 17.07 5.03 20.66
C GLN A 242 16.98 4.06 19.47
N LEU A 243 15.76 3.80 18.98
CA LEU A 243 15.52 2.81 17.93
C LEU A 243 16.33 3.09 16.65
N HIS A 244 16.51 4.37 16.31
CA HIS A 244 17.34 4.79 15.19
C HIS A 244 18.81 4.36 15.33
N GLU A 245 19.35 4.19 16.54
CA GLU A 245 20.72 3.70 16.77
C GLU A 245 20.82 2.16 16.78
N ASN A 246 19.68 1.46 16.69
CA ASN A 246 19.68 0.00 16.69
C ASN A 246 20.46 -0.54 15.48
N PRO A 247 21.39 -1.49 15.69
CA PRO A 247 22.26 -1.96 14.62
C PRO A 247 21.51 -2.69 13.48
N LEU A 248 20.34 -3.29 13.73
CA LEU A 248 19.51 -3.87 12.68
C LEU A 248 18.90 -2.79 11.79
N LEU A 249 18.36 -1.70 12.38
CA LEU A 249 17.82 -0.57 11.61
C LEU A 249 18.92 0.14 10.82
N GLN A 250 20.06 0.40 11.47
CA GLN A 250 21.22 1.03 10.82
C GLN A 250 21.74 0.19 9.66
N ARG A 251 21.84 -1.14 9.83
CA ARG A 251 22.22 -2.06 8.75
C ARG A 251 21.18 -2.07 7.63
N ALA A 252 19.88 -2.08 7.95
CA ALA A 252 18.82 -2.04 6.96
C ALA A 252 18.87 -0.75 6.11
N ALA A 253 19.01 0.41 6.77
CA ALA A 253 19.19 1.70 6.13
C ALA A 253 20.45 1.70 5.24
N GLN A 254 21.58 1.19 5.73
CA GLN A 254 22.83 1.13 4.97
C GLN A 254 22.72 0.23 3.73
N VAL A 255 22.05 -0.92 3.83
CA VAL A 255 21.83 -1.82 2.68
C VAL A 255 21.02 -1.13 1.60
N LEU A 256 19.96 -0.40 1.96
CA LEU A 256 19.15 0.32 0.97
C LEU A 256 19.87 1.56 0.41
N SER A 257 20.65 2.26 1.23
CA SER A 257 21.35 3.49 0.82
C SER A 257 22.54 3.23 -0.10
N SER A 258 23.28 2.14 0.15
CA SER A 258 24.57 1.84 -0.48
C SER A 258 24.57 0.59 -1.36
N GLY A 259 23.72 -0.39 -1.04
CA GLY A 259 23.75 -1.74 -1.61
C GLY A 259 22.61 -2.06 -2.58
N ILE A 260 21.66 -1.14 -2.81
CA ILE A 260 20.47 -1.44 -3.60
C ILE A 260 20.74 -1.61 -5.09
N GLY A 261 21.82 -1.03 -5.61
CA GLY A 261 22.20 -1.11 -7.03
C GLY A 261 22.44 -2.53 -7.52
N SER A 262 23.67 -3.03 -7.38
CA SER A 262 24.06 -4.38 -7.82
C SER A 262 24.81 -5.15 -6.73
N GLY A 263 24.64 -6.47 -6.70
CA GLY A 263 25.37 -7.37 -5.81
C GLY A 263 24.66 -7.76 -4.51
N THR A 264 23.65 -7.01 -4.07
CA THR A 264 22.81 -7.39 -2.91
C THR A 264 21.58 -8.17 -3.36
N SER A 265 21.22 -9.25 -2.66
CA SER A 265 19.99 -9.98 -2.91
C SER A 265 18.75 -9.10 -2.78
N LEU A 266 17.82 -9.25 -3.72
CA LEU A 266 16.53 -8.55 -3.70
C LEU A 266 15.69 -8.93 -2.47
N GLU A 267 15.80 -10.16 -1.98
CA GLU A 267 15.09 -10.58 -0.76
C GLU A 267 15.59 -9.85 0.48
N LEU A 268 16.91 -9.59 0.56
CA LEU A 268 17.49 -8.80 1.63
C LEU A 268 17.02 -7.36 1.55
N CYS A 269 17.00 -6.75 0.36
CA CYS A 269 16.46 -5.40 0.16
C CYS A 269 14.98 -5.31 0.60
N ARG A 270 14.15 -6.29 0.24
CA ARG A 270 12.74 -6.35 0.66
C ARG A 270 12.61 -6.43 2.18
N ALA A 271 13.35 -7.33 2.83
CA ALA A 271 13.32 -7.46 4.29
C ALA A 271 13.82 -6.20 5.03
N CYS A 272 14.81 -5.50 4.46
CA CYS A 272 15.25 -4.20 4.98
C CYS A 272 14.14 -3.15 4.86
N ALA A 273 13.46 -3.08 3.73
CA ALA A 273 12.37 -2.13 3.53
C ALA A 273 11.18 -2.40 4.44
N ASP A 274 10.76 -3.67 4.59
CA ASP A 274 9.68 -4.05 5.50
C ASP A 274 9.99 -3.63 6.95
N LEU A 275 11.24 -3.78 7.40
CA LEU A 275 11.65 -3.33 8.73
C LEU A 275 11.60 -1.80 8.89
N LEU A 276 12.09 -1.04 7.90
CA LEU A 276 12.09 0.41 7.96
C LEU A 276 10.68 1.00 7.88
N SER A 277 9.80 0.38 7.09
CA SER A 277 8.37 0.69 7.00
C SER A 277 7.69 0.57 8.36
N GLU A 278 7.82 -0.59 9.01
CA GLU A 278 7.25 -0.83 10.34
C GLU A 278 7.84 0.14 11.40
N ALA A 279 9.12 0.52 11.27
CA ALA A 279 9.74 1.49 12.17
C ALA A 279 9.15 2.91 12.03
N VAL A 280 8.82 3.34 10.81
CA VAL A 280 8.15 4.63 10.55
C VAL A 280 6.71 4.60 11.05
N ALA A 281 6.01 3.48 10.90
CA ALA A 281 4.61 3.31 11.32
C ALA A 281 4.39 3.44 12.85
N LEU A 282 5.43 3.27 13.68
CA LEU A 282 5.35 3.34 15.15
C LEU A 282 4.93 4.71 15.70
N SER A 283 4.98 5.76 14.89
CA SER A 283 4.58 7.09 15.30
C SER A 283 4.01 7.84 14.10
N ASN A 284 2.92 8.56 14.32
CA ASN A 284 2.53 9.58 13.37
C ASN A 284 3.20 10.92 13.71
N GLU A 285 3.98 11.09 14.77
CA GLU A 285 4.64 12.35 15.09
C GLU A 285 6.01 12.47 14.40
N VAL A 286 6.43 13.71 14.09
CA VAL A 286 7.75 14.01 13.49
C VAL A 286 8.68 14.74 14.48
N THR A 287 8.55 14.46 15.77
CA THR A 287 9.26 15.17 16.86
C THR A 287 10.08 14.24 17.73
N GLY A 288 11.22 14.71 18.24
CA GLY A 288 12.05 13.95 19.17
C GLY A 288 12.59 12.65 18.55
N PRO A 289 12.40 11.48 19.20
CA PRO A 289 12.97 10.21 18.73
C PRO A 289 12.33 9.68 17.44
N SER A 290 11.05 9.97 17.18
CA SER A 290 10.40 9.54 15.93
C SER A 290 11.00 10.26 14.72
N ARG A 291 11.37 11.55 14.87
CA ARG A 291 12.06 12.32 13.84
C ARG A 291 13.35 11.65 13.39
N GLN A 292 14.13 11.11 14.33
CA GLN A 292 15.42 10.48 14.01
C GLN A 292 15.24 9.19 13.19
N VAL A 293 14.20 8.41 13.48
CA VAL A 293 13.85 7.23 12.67
C VAL A 293 13.42 7.64 11.27
N VAL A 294 12.52 8.62 11.16
CA VAL A 294 12.02 9.09 9.85
C VAL A 294 13.16 9.67 9.01
N LEU A 295 14.09 10.43 9.60
CA LEU A 295 15.25 10.96 8.88
C LEU A 295 16.20 9.85 8.41
N LEU A 296 16.46 8.84 9.24
CA LEU A 296 17.27 7.68 8.85
C LEU A 296 16.68 6.97 7.62
N VAL A 297 15.36 6.75 7.60
CA VAL A 297 14.68 6.11 6.48
C VAL A 297 14.66 7.01 5.26
N ALA A 298 14.39 8.31 5.43
CA ALA A 298 14.42 9.29 4.35
C ALA A 298 15.80 9.36 3.68
N GLU A 299 16.88 9.40 4.47
CA GLU A 299 18.26 9.38 3.97
C GLU A 299 18.56 8.10 3.19
N ALA A 300 18.13 6.94 3.69
CA ALA A 300 18.31 5.67 3.01
C ALA A 300 17.58 5.61 1.66
N VAL A 301 16.30 6.05 1.63
CA VAL A 301 15.49 6.12 0.41
C VAL A 301 16.11 7.08 -0.60
N VAL A 302 16.59 8.24 -0.13
CA VAL A 302 17.18 9.26 -1.00
C VAL A 302 18.48 8.77 -1.63
N ALA A 303 19.42 8.32 -0.80
CA ALA A 303 20.70 7.80 -1.28
C ALA A 303 20.52 6.58 -2.18
N GLY A 304 19.65 5.64 -1.79
CA GLY A 304 19.35 4.45 -2.59
C GLY A 304 18.76 4.80 -3.95
N SER A 305 17.80 5.72 -3.99
CA SER A 305 17.16 6.14 -5.24
C SER A 305 18.16 6.83 -6.16
N GLN A 306 19.05 7.67 -5.60
CA GLN A 306 20.11 8.34 -6.35
C GLN A 306 21.05 7.37 -7.06
N GLN A 307 21.27 6.17 -6.53
CA GLN A 307 22.05 5.13 -7.22
C GLN A 307 21.33 4.55 -8.44
N LEU A 308 19.99 4.46 -8.38
CA LEU A 308 19.17 3.89 -9.44
C LEU A 308 18.76 4.94 -10.50
N LEU A 309 18.88 6.25 -10.18
CA LEU A 309 18.53 7.34 -11.10
C LEU A 309 19.20 7.21 -12.48
N PRO A 310 20.53 6.99 -12.61
CA PRO A 310 21.18 6.90 -13.92
C PRO A 310 20.60 5.78 -14.79
N SER A 311 20.24 4.65 -14.19
CA SER A 311 19.66 3.50 -14.88
C SER A 311 18.20 3.71 -15.26
N THR A 312 17.46 4.54 -14.53
CA THR A 312 16.03 4.80 -14.77
C THR A 312 15.76 6.02 -15.65
N GLN A 313 16.77 6.85 -15.96
CA GLN A 313 16.62 8.02 -16.84
C GLN A 313 16.10 7.69 -18.23
N VAL A 314 16.51 6.55 -18.79
CA VAL A 314 16.02 6.08 -20.10
C VAL A 314 14.51 5.82 -20.06
N ASN A 315 13.99 5.44 -18.89
CA ASN A 315 12.59 5.11 -18.68
C ASN A 315 11.68 6.33 -18.43
N LEU A 316 12.21 7.55 -18.54
CA LEU A 316 11.39 8.77 -18.62
C LEU A 316 10.76 8.93 -20.02
N VAL A 317 11.38 8.31 -21.03
CA VAL A 317 10.93 8.38 -22.42
C VAL A 317 10.41 7.02 -22.90
N LYS A 318 11.08 5.93 -22.54
CA LYS A 318 10.70 4.57 -22.96
C LYS A 318 10.00 3.81 -21.83
N TRP A 319 8.95 3.05 -22.15
CA TRP A 319 8.31 2.16 -21.18
C TRP A 319 9.30 1.14 -20.61
N MET A 320 9.19 0.93 -19.29
CA MET A 320 10.00 -0.04 -18.57
C MET A 320 9.26 -1.36 -18.42
N ASP A 321 9.93 -2.46 -18.72
CA ASP A 321 9.38 -3.81 -18.54
C ASP A 321 9.11 -4.10 -17.06
N GLN A 322 7.92 -4.64 -16.76
CA GLN A 322 7.42 -4.86 -15.40
C GLN A 322 8.28 -5.85 -14.60
N ASP A 323 8.82 -6.89 -15.23
CA ASP A 323 9.51 -8.01 -14.58
C ASP A 323 11.04 -7.89 -14.53
N THR A 324 11.58 -6.68 -14.64
CA THR A 324 13.04 -6.49 -14.57
C THR A 324 13.56 -6.48 -13.13
N GLU A 325 14.83 -6.86 -12.97
CA GLU A 325 15.48 -6.72 -11.67
C GLU A 325 15.54 -5.23 -11.24
N LEU A 326 15.69 -4.33 -12.22
CA LEU A 326 15.67 -2.88 -11.98
C LEU A 326 14.30 -2.42 -11.47
N SER A 327 13.19 -2.77 -12.13
CA SER A 327 11.84 -2.41 -11.68
C SER A 327 11.59 -2.89 -10.25
N SER A 328 11.96 -4.15 -9.96
CA SER A 328 11.86 -4.74 -8.63
C SER A 328 12.67 -4.00 -7.55
N ARG A 329 13.88 -3.53 -7.88
CA ARG A 329 14.72 -2.74 -6.95
C ARG A 329 14.15 -1.35 -6.72
N VAL A 330 13.64 -0.69 -7.77
CA VAL A 330 12.97 0.61 -7.67
C VAL A 330 11.68 0.49 -6.85
N ALA A 331 10.90 -0.58 -7.01
CA ALA A 331 9.68 -0.85 -6.24
C ALA A 331 9.92 -0.99 -4.73
N VAL A 332 11.09 -1.50 -4.32
CA VAL A 332 11.47 -1.57 -2.89
C VAL A 332 11.54 -0.17 -2.28
N LEU A 333 12.18 0.78 -2.98
CA LEU A 333 12.27 2.17 -2.52
C LEU A 333 10.96 2.92 -2.70
N GLY A 334 10.21 2.63 -3.76
CA GLY A 334 8.91 3.24 -4.05
C GLY A 334 7.91 3.05 -2.91
N ARG A 335 7.82 1.84 -2.35
CA ARG A 335 6.92 1.57 -1.21
C ARG A 335 7.25 2.41 0.03
N LEU A 336 8.54 2.45 0.41
CA LEU A 336 9.00 3.31 1.51
C LEU A 336 8.76 4.79 1.23
N LEU A 337 9.01 5.22 -0.01
CA LEU A 337 8.75 6.58 -0.44
C LEU A 337 7.28 6.93 -0.25
N SER A 338 6.34 6.09 -0.70
CA SER A 338 4.91 6.32 -0.54
C SER A 338 4.53 6.54 0.93
N GLU A 339 4.97 5.67 1.84
CA GLU A 339 4.67 5.77 3.28
C GLU A 339 5.23 7.04 3.93
N LEU A 340 6.42 7.49 3.50
CA LEU A 340 7.01 8.73 3.97
C LEU A 340 6.21 9.98 3.55
N GLY A 341 5.31 9.87 2.56
CA GLY A 341 4.41 10.95 2.15
C GLY A 341 3.57 11.48 3.32
N SER A 342 3.12 10.58 4.20
CA SER A 342 2.42 10.90 5.44
C SER A 342 3.26 11.64 6.50
N THR A 343 4.56 11.83 6.28
CA THR A 343 5.43 12.59 7.21
C THR A 343 5.98 13.85 6.57
N PHE A 344 6.01 13.91 5.24
CA PHE A 344 6.68 14.94 4.46
C PHE A 344 6.21 16.36 4.81
N THR A 345 4.91 16.63 4.75
CA THR A 345 4.35 17.96 5.01
C THR A 345 4.74 18.47 6.41
N ARG A 346 4.70 17.58 7.40
CA ARG A 346 5.01 17.95 8.79
C ARG A 346 6.51 18.17 9.01
N LEU A 347 7.37 17.42 8.33
CA LEU A 347 8.83 17.63 8.36
C LEU A 347 9.22 18.98 7.73
N VAL A 348 8.68 19.29 6.55
CA VAL A 348 8.93 20.56 5.85
C VAL A 348 8.46 21.74 6.71
N VAL A 349 7.29 21.64 7.32
CA VAL A 349 6.76 22.69 8.21
C VAL A 349 7.59 22.83 9.49
N ALA A 350 8.04 21.72 10.08
CA ALA A 350 8.83 21.74 11.31
C ALA A 350 10.23 22.36 11.11
N ASP A 351 10.90 22.05 10.00
CA ASP A 351 12.26 22.52 9.72
C ASP A 351 12.29 23.89 9.01
N GLY A 352 11.14 24.37 8.53
CA GLY A 352 11.00 25.69 7.91
C GLY A 352 11.91 25.87 6.69
N PRO A 353 12.62 27.00 6.53
CA PRO A 353 13.53 27.21 5.40
C PRO A 353 14.85 26.40 5.50
N SER A 354 15.10 25.73 6.63
CA SER A 354 16.30 24.92 6.88
C SER A 354 16.06 23.42 6.69
N VAL A 355 15.19 23.05 5.74
CA VAL A 355 14.86 21.65 5.45
C VAL A 355 16.15 20.86 5.12
N PRO A 356 16.43 19.76 5.84
CA PRO A 356 17.51 18.84 5.50
C PRO A 356 17.46 18.40 4.04
N ALA A 357 18.63 18.24 3.42
CA ALA A 357 18.74 17.85 2.02
C ALA A 357 18.04 16.50 1.72
N SER A 358 17.97 15.60 2.70
CA SER A 358 17.23 14.34 2.60
C SER A 358 15.73 14.57 2.44
N ILE A 359 15.11 15.47 3.22
CA ILE A 359 13.68 15.77 3.10
C ILE A 359 13.37 16.44 1.75
N GLY A 360 14.19 17.40 1.32
CA GLY A 360 14.04 17.99 -0.02
C GLY A 360 14.22 16.96 -1.14
N GLY A 361 15.16 16.03 -0.95
CA GLY A 361 15.43 14.93 -1.88
C GLY A 361 14.24 13.97 -2.05
N LEU A 362 13.43 13.74 -1.02
CA LEU A 362 12.21 12.91 -1.13
C LEU A 362 11.25 13.47 -2.17
N ALA A 363 11.03 14.78 -2.16
CA ALA A 363 10.17 15.44 -3.15
C ALA A 363 10.73 15.31 -4.58
N ASP A 364 12.04 15.47 -4.75
CA ASP A 364 12.69 15.34 -6.05
C ASP A 364 12.65 13.89 -6.58
N ILE A 365 12.72 12.89 -5.70
CA ILE A 365 12.59 11.47 -6.06
C ILE A 365 11.14 11.10 -6.36
N ALA A 366 10.18 11.54 -5.55
CA ALA A 366 8.76 11.33 -5.82
C ALA A 366 8.37 11.94 -7.17
N ARG A 367 8.90 13.11 -7.50
CA ARG A 367 8.76 13.73 -8.82
C ARG A 367 9.31 12.82 -9.93
N HIS A 368 10.53 12.32 -9.77
CA HIS A 368 11.14 11.40 -10.75
C HIS A 368 10.31 10.12 -10.93
N PHE A 369 9.80 9.54 -9.84
CA PHE A 369 8.98 8.33 -9.89
C PHE A 369 7.70 8.57 -10.70
N VAL A 370 6.98 9.66 -10.45
CA VAL A 370 5.76 10.03 -11.21
C VAL A 370 6.04 10.16 -12.72
N GLU A 371 7.24 10.60 -13.10
CA GLU A 371 7.64 10.75 -14.51
C GLU A 371 8.08 9.43 -15.17
N LEU A 372 8.30 8.35 -14.41
CA LEU A 372 8.67 7.04 -14.98
C LEU A 372 7.53 6.48 -15.83
N ARG A 373 7.87 5.95 -17.00
CA ARG A 373 6.96 5.20 -17.87
C ARG A 373 6.80 3.76 -17.38
N HIS A 374 6.25 3.64 -16.17
CA HIS A 374 5.86 2.40 -15.52
C HIS A 374 4.76 2.73 -14.49
N THR A 375 3.55 2.21 -14.71
CA THR A 375 2.32 2.54 -13.96
C THR A 375 2.49 2.33 -12.45
N ASP A 376 2.94 1.15 -12.01
CA ASP A 376 3.09 0.86 -10.57
C ASP A 376 4.14 1.72 -9.85
N LEU A 377 5.28 1.97 -10.50
CA LEU A 377 6.35 2.77 -9.90
C LEU A 377 5.98 4.25 -9.87
N ALA A 378 5.33 4.74 -10.93
CA ALA A 378 4.78 6.08 -10.97
C ALA A 378 3.70 6.27 -9.89
N ARG A 379 2.87 5.24 -9.65
CA ARG A 379 1.89 5.23 -8.57
C ARG A 379 2.54 5.39 -7.20
N CYS A 380 3.70 4.78 -6.94
CA CYS A 380 4.41 4.99 -5.67
C CYS A 380 4.70 6.49 -5.41
N GLY A 381 5.09 7.23 -6.46
CA GLY A 381 5.29 8.68 -6.39
C GLY A 381 3.97 9.46 -6.24
N LEU A 382 2.89 9.01 -6.89
CA LEU A 382 1.56 9.61 -6.71
C LEU A 382 1.03 9.43 -5.29
N ASP A 383 1.17 8.24 -4.72
CA ASP A 383 0.74 7.91 -3.36
C ASP A 383 1.48 8.77 -2.33
N PHE A 384 2.78 9.02 -2.52
CA PHE A 384 3.54 9.96 -1.70
C PHE A 384 2.89 11.35 -1.68
N TRP A 385 2.57 11.91 -2.85
CA TRP A 385 1.98 13.24 -2.95
C TRP A 385 0.54 13.28 -2.44
N TYR A 386 -0.23 12.23 -2.70
CA TYR A 386 -1.59 12.08 -2.18
C TYR A 386 -1.58 12.12 -0.65
N GLN A 387 -0.73 11.30 -0.01
CA GLN A 387 -0.60 11.28 1.45
C GLN A 387 -0.09 12.62 2.00
N ALA A 388 0.88 13.26 1.34
CA ALA A 388 1.40 14.56 1.75
C ALA A 388 0.31 15.65 1.73
N LEU A 389 -0.56 15.64 0.71
CA LEU A 389 -1.66 16.59 0.55
C LEU A 389 -2.85 16.28 1.46
N SER A 390 -3.22 15.00 1.59
CA SER A 390 -4.34 14.53 2.42
C SER A 390 -4.23 15.03 3.87
N GLN A 391 -3.01 15.04 4.42
CA GLN A 391 -2.75 15.60 5.75
C GLN A 391 -2.96 17.11 5.83
N HIS A 392 -2.65 17.84 4.77
CA HIS A 392 -2.89 19.28 4.71
C HIS A 392 -4.39 19.62 4.60
N ILE A 393 -5.16 18.73 3.97
CA ILE A 393 -6.62 18.77 3.86
C ILE A 393 -7.30 18.37 5.18
N GLY A 394 -6.65 17.50 5.97
CA GLY A 394 -7.19 16.95 7.21
C GLY A 394 -8.12 15.76 6.98
N ALA A 395 -8.02 15.09 5.81
CA ALA A 395 -8.69 13.82 5.55
C ALA A 395 -7.84 12.68 6.14
N GLU A 396 -8.46 11.78 6.92
CA GLU A 396 -7.78 10.66 7.56
C GLU A 396 -8.24 9.34 6.95
N SER A 397 -7.28 8.48 6.62
CA SER A 397 -7.52 7.07 6.28
C SER A 397 -7.75 6.28 7.58
N GLN A 398 -8.88 5.57 7.66
CA GLN A 398 -9.20 4.71 8.79
C GLN A 398 -8.45 3.37 8.63
N GLU A 399 -7.56 3.04 9.57
CA GLU A 399 -6.93 1.71 9.65
C GLU A 399 -7.83 0.73 10.41
N ASP A 400 -8.00 -0.49 9.89
CA ASP A 400 -8.69 -1.57 10.59
C ASP A 400 -7.84 -2.12 11.75
N ASP A 401 -8.31 -2.00 13.00
CA ASP A 401 -7.61 -2.52 14.19
C ASP A 401 -7.99 -4.00 14.46
N PRO A 402 -7.03 -4.95 14.34
CA PRO A 402 -7.25 -6.37 14.60
C PRO A 402 -7.39 -6.73 16.10
N PHE A 403 -7.52 -5.76 17.00
CA PHE A 403 -7.81 -5.97 18.43
C PHE A 403 -9.06 -5.23 18.92
N ASP A 404 -9.83 -4.61 18.02
CA ASP A 404 -11.07 -3.93 18.37
C ASP A 404 -12.25 -4.93 18.44
N GLU A 405 -12.74 -5.21 19.65
CA GLU A 405 -13.92 -6.09 19.86
C GLU A 405 -15.23 -5.42 19.42
N GLU A 406 -15.31 -4.08 19.42
CA GLU A 406 -16.51 -3.32 19.03
C GLU A 406 -16.80 -3.38 17.53
N ALA A 407 -15.77 -3.60 16.70
CA ALA A 407 -15.89 -3.75 15.25
C ALA A 407 -16.75 -4.97 14.83
N LEU A 408 -16.92 -5.96 15.71
CA LEU A 408 -17.72 -7.16 15.46
C LEU A 408 -19.15 -7.07 16.02
N SER A 409 -19.45 -6.06 16.85
CA SER A 409 -20.71 -5.98 17.61
C SER A 409 -21.61 -4.78 17.24
N SER A 410 -21.09 -3.72 16.62
CA SER A 410 -21.89 -2.50 16.43
C SER A 410 -22.74 -2.52 15.15
N THR A 411 -24.04 -2.82 15.30
CA THR A 411 -25.12 -2.30 14.43
C THR A 411 -25.50 -0.85 14.76
N ALA A 412 -24.81 -0.23 15.72
CA ALA A 412 -24.99 1.17 16.07
C ALA A 412 -24.33 2.07 15.00
N ALA A 413 -25.11 2.98 14.43
CA ALA A 413 -24.65 3.99 13.49
C ALA A 413 -23.46 4.75 14.11
N ARG A 414 -22.27 4.51 13.56
CA ARG A 414 -21.10 5.37 13.79
C ARG A 414 -21.47 6.77 13.28
N PRO A 415 -21.10 7.86 13.98
CA PRO A 415 -21.36 9.20 13.46
C PRO A 415 -20.74 9.31 12.06
N GLY A 416 -21.49 9.79 11.07
CA GLY A 416 -20.97 9.98 9.73
C GLY A 416 -19.85 11.03 9.71
N ALA A 417 -19.00 11.00 8.66
CA ALA A 417 -17.91 11.96 8.44
C ALA A 417 -18.36 13.44 8.58
N GLU A 418 -19.64 13.72 8.34
CA GLU A 418 -20.29 15.03 8.48
C GLU A 418 -20.34 15.55 9.94
N ALA A 419 -20.49 14.66 10.93
CA ALA A 419 -20.52 15.06 12.35
C ALA A 419 -19.12 15.45 12.88
N TRP A 420 -18.06 14.93 12.25
CA TRP A 420 -16.67 15.20 12.64
C TRP A 420 -16.10 16.44 11.94
N ALA A 421 -16.57 16.74 10.72
CA ALA A 421 -16.26 18.00 10.04
C ALA A 421 -16.76 19.23 10.83
N ALA A 422 -17.84 19.09 11.61
CA ALA A 422 -18.41 20.16 12.43
C ALA A 422 -17.64 20.47 13.74
N ALA A 423 -16.70 19.61 14.16
CA ALA A 423 -15.96 19.76 15.41
C ALA A 423 -14.63 20.55 15.27
N ARG A 424 -14.17 20.82 14.05
CA ARG A 424 -12.95 21.58 13.78
C ARG A 424 -13.27 23.06 13.65
N ASP A 425 -12.43 23.92 14.24
CA ASP A 425 -12.51 25.37 14.02
C ASP A 425 -11.97 25.67 12.61
N PRO A 426 -12.85 26.01 11.64
CA PRO A 426 -12.45 26.23 10.26
C PRO A 426 -11.50 27.44 10.11
N ASP A 427 -11.58 28.42 11.01
CA ASP A 427 -10.73 29.61 10.97
C ASP A 427 -9.30 29.29 11.42
N ALA A 428 -9.16 28.47 12.47
CA ALA A 428 -7.85 28.00 12.92
C ALA A 428 -7.14 27.14 11.86
N GLU A 429 -7.88 26.28 11.16
CA GLU A 429 -7.33 25.42 10.11
C GLU A 429 -6.96 26.21 8.85
N ALA A 430 -7.76 27.22 8.48
CA ALA A 430 -7.44 28.17 7.42
C ALA A 430 -6.19 29.00 7.76
N GLN A 431 -6.04 29.43 9.02
CA GLN A 431 -4.87 30.18 9.48
C GLN A 431 -3.60 29.30 9.48
N ARG A 432 -3.69 28.05 9.94
CA ARG A 432 -2.60 27.06 9.84
C ARG A 432 -2.14 26.92 8.39
N ARG A 433 -3.08 26.64 7.47
CA ARG A 433 -2.76 26.47 6.04
C ARG A 433 -2.09 27.70 5.45
N THR A 434 -2.52 28.90 5.85
CA THR A 434 -1.93 30.16 5.38
C THR A 434 -0.46 30.30 5.79
N LEU A 435 -0.08 29.82 6.97
CA LEU A 435 1.31 29.85 7.47
C LEU A 435 2.18 28.76 6.82
N GLU A 436 1.62 27.58 6.53
CA GLU A 436 2.36 26.44 5.95
C GLU A 436 2.60 26.58 4.43
N ARG A 437 1.68 27.24 3.72
CA ARG A 437 1.73 27.46 2.26
C ARG A 437 3.10 27.89 1.70
N PRO A 438 3.77 28.94 2.20
CA PRO A 438 5.03 29.40 1.60
C PRO A 438 6.16 28.36 1.69
N LEU A 439 6.12 27.45 2.67
CA LEU A 439 7.11 26.38 2.82
C LEU A 439 6.84 25.23 1.85
N LEU A 440 5.56 24.90 1.63
CA LEU A 440 5.15 23.78 0.79
C LEU A 440 5.11 24.13 -0.71
N ALA A 441 4.76 25.38 -1.04
CA ALA A 441 4.63 25.87 -2.41
C ALA A 441 5.77 25.44 -3.36
N PRO A 442 7.08 25.64 -3.06
CA PRO A 442 8.14 25.29 -4.01
C PRO A 442 8.20 23.79 -4.35
N HIS A 443 7.79 22.91 -3.44
CA HIS A 443 7.73 21.48 -3.68
C HIS A 443 6.48 21.10 -4.49
N ILE A 444 5.33 21.68 -4.14
CA ILE A 444 4.06 21.43 -4.82
C ILE A 444 4.04 21.99 -6.25
N GLU A 445 4.67 23.15 -6.50
CA GLU A 445 4.80 23.72 -7.84
C GLU A 445 5.56 22.77 -8.79
N LYS A 446 6.67 22.19 -8.32
CA LYS A 446 7.42 21.17 -9.07
C LYS A 446 6.61 19.88 -9.27
N MET A 447 5.85 19.48 -8.26
CA MET A 447 4.97 18.31 -8.32
C MET A 447 3.93 18.47 -9.45
N VAL A 448 3.25 19.62 -9.50
CA VAL A 448 2.22 19.89 -10.53
C VAL A 448 2.83 19.85 -11.94
N GLN A 449 4.06 20.37 -12.10
CA GLN A 449 4.77 20.28 -13.38
C GLN A 449 5.06 18.82 -13.79
N ALA A 450 5.48 17.97 -12.86
CA ALA A 450 5.73 16.56 -13.13
C ALA A 450 4.45 15.77 -13.42
N HIS A 451 3.36 16.04 -12.70
CA HIS A 451 2.06 15.43 -12.97
C HIS A 451 1.56 15.82 -14.37
N TRP A 452 1.72 17.08 -14.77
CA TRP A 452 1.44 17.49 -16.15
C TRP A 452 2.28 16.72 -17.18
N GLN A 453 3.56 16.46 -16.89
CA GLN A 453 4.40 15.66 -17.79
C GLN A 453 3.95 14.19 -17.87
N ALA A 454 3.50 13.62 -16.76
CA ALA A 454 3.15 12.22 -16.63
C ALA A 454 1.81 11.87 -17.29
N VAL A 455 0.83 12.79 -17.28
CA VAL A 455 -0.49 12.59 -17.92
C VAL A 455 -0.44 12.63 -19.45
N ARG A 456 0.71 12.95 -20.05
CA ARG A 456 0.89 12.96 -21.51
C ARG A 456 0.90 11.54 -22.06
N TYR A 457 0.08 11.33 -23.09
CA TYR A 457 0.11 10.12 -23.90
C TYR A 457 1.50 9.88 -24.52
N PRO A 458 1.90 8.61 -24.68
CA PRO A 458 3.05 8.24 -25.51
C PRO A 458 2.89 8.77 -26.95
N PRO A 459 3.99 8.97 -27.70
CA PRO A 459 3.92 9.43 -29.09
C PRO A 459 3.16 8.44 -29.99
N GLU A 460 3.36 7.15 -29.77
CA GLU A 460 2.76 6.05 -30.51
C GLU A 460 2.31 4.94 -29.55
N PRO A 461 1.19 5.13 -28.82
CA PRO A 461 0.78 4.22 -27.76
C PRO A 461 0.44 2.81 -28.27
N GLU A 462 -0.04 2.70 -29.51
CA GLU A 462 -0.34 1.43 -30.19
C GLU A 462 0.91 0.56 -30.43
N GLN A 463 2.11 1.16 -30.43
CA GLN A 463 3.37 0.46 -30.70
C GLN A 463 4.14 0.07 -29.43
N GLU A 464 3.64 0.46 -28.25
CA GLU A 464 4.29 0.21 -26.97
C GLU A 464 3.82 -1.13 -26.40
N GLU A 465 4.71 -2.13 -26.35
CA GLU A 465 4.38 -3.51 -25.93
C GLU A 465 3.85 -3.61 -24.49
N HIS A 466 4.24 -2.69 -23.61
CA HIS A 466 3.93 -2.71 -22.17
C HIS A 466 2.97 -1.59 -21.74
N PHE A 467 2.29 -0.97 -22.68
CA PHE A 467 1.33 0.08 -22.39
C PHE A 467 -0.07 -0.48 -22.15
N GLU A 468 -0.54 -0.40 -20.92
CA GLU A 468 -1.90 -0.81 -20.53
C GLU A 468 -2.84 0.38 -20.40
N TRP A 469 -3.94 0.35 -21.16
CA TRP A 469 -4.90 1.45 -21.23
C TRP A 469 -5.64 1.68 -19.91
N ASP A 470 -6.19 0.63 -19.33
CA ASP A 470 -6.99 0.70 -18.10
C ASP A 470 -6.15 1.26 -16.94
N GLU A 471 -4.90 0.81 -16.83
CA GLU A 471 -3.97 1.31 -15.83
C GLU A 471 -3.59 2.78 -16.07
N PHE A 472 -3.36 3.17 -17.33
CA PHE A 472 -3.00 4.55 -17.64
C PHE A 472 -4.17 5.53 -17.40
N VAL A 473 -5.41 5.13 -17.69
CA VAL A 473 -6.61 5.94 -17.40
C VAL A 473 -6.72 6.18 -15.89
N ARG A 474 -6.68 5.10 -15.09
CA ARG A 474 -6.69 5.19 -13.61
C ARG A 474 -5.52 6.04 -13.10
N PHE A 475 -4.34 5.92 -13.71
CA PHE A 475 -3.18 6.74 -13.38
C PHE A 475 -3.41 8.24 -13.63
N ARG A 476 -4.04 8.61 -14.76
CA ARG A 476 -4.40 10.01 -15.06
C ARG A 476 -5.41 10.57 -14.06
N GLU A 477 -6.39 9.78 -13.66
CA GLU A 477 -7.37 10.16 -12.64
C GLU A 477 -6.70 10.45 -11.28
N LEU A 478 -5.79 9.58 -10.84
CA LEU A 478 -5.00 9.81 -9.63
C LEU A 478 -4.14 11.08 -9.75
N CYS A 479 -3.52 11.33 -10.91
CA CYS A 479 -2.83 12.59 -11.16
C CYS A 479 -3.76 13.80 -11.02
N SER A 480 -4.97 13.71 -11.57
CA SER A 480 -5.99 14.76 -11.47
C SER A 480 -6.37 15.04 -10.02
N ILE A 481 -6.57 14.00 -9.21
CA ILE A 481 -6.84 14.13 -7.76
C ILE A 481 -5.70 14.91 -7.08
N ASN A 482 -4.44 14.51 -7.28
CA ASN A 482 -3.30 15.20 -6.67
C ASN A 482 -3.19 16.68 -7.10
N ILE A 483 -3.39 16.98 -8.38
CA ILE A 483 -3.38 18.36 -8.90
C ILE A 483 -4.51 19.18 -8.30
N THR A 484 -5.69 18.58 -8.19
CA THR A 484 -6.88 19.26 -7.69
C THR A 484 -6.75 19.56 -6.19
N GLU A 485 -6.13 18.64 -5.43
CA GLU A 485 -5.79 18.87 -4.02
C GLU A 485 -4.62 19.86 -3.84
N ALA A 486 -3.67 19.91 -4.77
CA ALA A 486 -2.59 20.91 -4.78
C ALA A 486 -3.11 22.36 -4.85
N CYS A 487 -4.34 22.58 -5.34
CA CYS A 487 -4.99 23.89 -5.36
C CYS A 487 -5.07 24.54 -3.97
N LEU A 488 -5.09 23.75 -2.89
CA LEU A 488 -5.13 24.26 -1.53
C LEU A 488 -3.80 24.93 -1.11
N VAL A 489 -2.69 24.57 -1.76
CA VAL A 489 -1.35 25.11 -1.52
C VAL A 489 -1.01 26.22 -2.53
N VAL A 490 -0.97 25.91 -3.83
CA VAL A 490 -0.48 26.83 -4.87
C VAL A 490 -1.58 27.71 -5.48
N THR A 491 -2.85 27.49 -5.12
CA THR A 491 -4.06 28.13 -5.68
C THR A 491 -4.44 27.69 -7.10
N PRO A 492 -5.74 27.63 -7.43
CA PRO A 492 -6.20 27.33 -8.80
C PRO A 492 -5.66 28.31 -9.84
N ARG A 493 -5.58 29.60 -9.49
CA ARG A 493 -5.10 30.66 -10.38
C ARG A 493 -3.67 30.42 -10.84
N TRP A 494 -2.78 30.04 -9.94
CA TRP A 494 -1.38 29.78 -10.28
C TRP A 494 -1.26 28.61 -11.27
N ILE A 495 -2.00 27.51 -11.05
CA ILE A 495 -1.96 26.34 -11.94
C ILE A 495 -2.48 26.73 -13.33
N ILE A 496 -3.57 27.49 -13.41
CA ILE A 496 -4.11 27.99 -14.67
C ILE A 496 -3.10 28.88 -15.41
N GLU A 497 -2.46 29.83 -14.72
CA GLU A 497 -1.43 30.71 -15.29
C GLU A 497 -0.17 29.93 -15.70
N MET A 498 0.22 28.89 -14.97
CA MET A 498 1.32 27.98 -15.32
C MET A 498 1.00 27.24 -16.62
N ILE A 499 -0.17 26.61 -16.72
CA ILE A 499 -0.58 25.90 -17.94
C ILE A 499 -0.73 26.90 -19.11
N GLY A 500 -1.23 28.12 -18.88
CA GLY A 500 -1.30 29.14 -19.91
C GLY A 500 0.06 29.54 -20.49
N ARG A 501 1.09 29.62 -19.65
CA ARG A 501 2.48 29.84 -20.09
C ARG A 501 3.00 28.65 -20.89
N LEU A 502 2.77 27.42 -20.43
CA LEU A 502 3.16 26.20 -21.14
C LEU A 502 2.48 26.11 -22.51
N LEU A 503 1.18 26.35 -22.58
CA LEU A 503 0.41 26.35 -23.82
C LEU A 503 0.94 27.38 -24.82
N SER A 504 1.29 28.58 -24.34
CA SER A 504 1.85 29.64 -25.18
C SER A 504 3.22 29.27 -25.77
N ASP A 505 4.01 28.45 -25.06
CA ASP A 505 5.27 27.90 -25.55
C ASP A 505 5.03 26.73 -26.52
N ILE A 506 4.13 25.80 -26.19
CA ILE A 506 3.79 24.62 -27.01
C ILE A 506 3.29 25.03 -28.40
N ILE A 507 2.44 26.05 -28.49
CA ILE A 507 1.88 26.54 -29.76
C ILE A 507 2.97 27.11 -30.68
N GLN A 508 4.13 27.52 -30.13
CA GLN A 508 5.26 28.00 -30.93
C GLN A 508 6.16 26.87 -31.45
N ARG A 509 6.00 25.63 -30.95
CA ARG A 509 6.79 24.47 -31.36
C ARG A 509 6.27 23.93 -32.70
N VAL A 510 7.16 23.58 -33.62
CA VAL A 510 6.80 23.02 -34.92
C VAL A 510 7.53 21.69 -35.13
N PRO A 511 6.82 20.55 -35.33
CA PRO A 511 5.37 20.38 -35.26
C PRO A 511 4.83 20.50 -33.82
N ILE A 512 3.57 20.91 -33.67
CA ILE A 512 2.92 20.99 -32.35
C ILE A 512 2.47 19.57 -31.95
N PRO A 513 2.99 18.99 -30.86
CA PRO A 513 2.58 17.68 -30.38
C PRO A 513 1.19 17.77 -29.74
N TRP A 514 0.22 17.01 -30.26
CA TRP A 514 -1.15 17.00 -29.73
C TRP A 514 -1.21 16.50 -28.27
N GLN A 515 -0.27 15.65 -27.86
CA GLN A 515 -0.20 15.09 -26.50
C GLN A 515 0.07 16.17 -25.45
N ASP A 516 0.88 17.17 -25.79
CA ASP A 516 1.15 18.30 -24.90
C ASP A 516 -0.11 19.19 -24.77
N ILE A 517 -0.87 19.36 -25.86
CA ILE A 517 -2.15 20.09 -25.85
C ILE A 517 -3.17 19.36 -24.98
N ASP A 518 -3.35 18.05 -25.20
CA ASP A 518 -4.27 17.21 -24.43
C ASP A 518 -3.96 17.26 -22.93
N ALA A 519 -2.68 17.12 -22.54
CA ALA A 519 -2.28 17.23 -21.14
C ALA A 519 -2.59 18.60 -20.52
N CYS A 520 -2.41 19.70 -21.28
CA CYS A 520 -2.80 21.03 -20.80
C CYS A 520 -4.30 21.13 -20.54
N VAL A 521 -5.10 20.62 -21.48
CA VAL A 521 -6.56 20.63 -21.40
C VAL A 521 -7.06 19.73 -20.25
N PHE A 522 -6.47 18.56 -20.07
CA PHE A 522 -6.76 17.63 -19.00
C PHE A 522 -6.57 18.28 -17.62
N VAL A 523 -5.39 18.89 -17.39
CA VAL A 523 -5.08 19.58 -16.13
C VAL A 523 -6.02 20.76 -15.88
N LEU A 524 -6.31 21.57 -16.90
CA LEU A 524 -7.23 22.70 -16.77
C LEU A 524 -8.65 22.25 -16.42
N THR A 525 -9.11 21.12 -16.97
CA THR A 525 -10.43 20.56 -16.65
C THR A 525 -10.51 20.16 -15.18
N GLY A 526 -9.47 19.50 -14.66
CA GLY A 526 -9.41 19.11 -13.26
C GLY A 526 -9.42 20.29 -12.28
N VAL A 527 -8.92 21.45 -12.69
CA VAL A 527 -8.79 22.65 -11.83
C VAL A 527 -9.90 23.68 -12.04
N ALA A 528 -10.55 23.70 -13.21
CA ALA A 528 -11.55 24.70 -13.59
C ALA A 528 -12.71 24.80 -12.59
N SER A 529 -13.17 23.67 -12.04
CA SER A 529 -14.27 23.63 -11.06
C SER A 529 -13.92 24.31 -9.72
N ARG A 530 -12.63 24.41 -9.39
CA ARG A 530 -12.13 25.06 -8.17
C ARG A 530 -11.78 26.54 -8.37
N ALA A 531 -11.74 27.03 -9.60
CA ALA A 531 -11.38 28.41 -9.91
C ALA A 531 -12.59 29.37 -9.77
N PRO A 532 -12.41 30.59 -9.22
CA PRO A 532 -13.48 31.57 -9.18
C PRO A 532 -13.84 32.05 -10.59
N ALA A 533 -15.14 31.95 -10.93
CA ALA A 533 -15.64 32.33 -12.25
C ALA A 533 -15.27 33.77 -12.66
N GLY A 534 -14.77 33.91 -13.89
CA GLY A 534 -14.48 35.20 -14.53
C GLY A 534 -13.19 35.90 -14.08
N GLN A 535 -12.37 35.27 -13.23
CA GLN A 535 -11.10 35.85 -12.78
C GLN A 535 -9.88 35.36 -13.57
N ASP A 536 -10.05 34.32 -14.39
CA ASP A 536 -8.98 33.78 -15.23
C ASP A 536 -9.06 34.30 -16.67
N GLN A 537 -7.90 34.38 -17.33
CA GLN A 537 -7.79 34.83 -18.73
C GLN A 537 -7.32 33.71 -19.66
N VAL A 538 -6.89 32.57 -19.09
CA VAL A 538 -6.28 31.48 -19.84
C VAL A 538 -7.35 30.57 -20.42
N ILE A 539 -8.37 30.21 -19.64
CA ILE A 539 -9.42 29.29 -20.09
C ILE A 539 -10.23 29.92 -21.24
N PRO A 540 -10.69 31.19 -21.16
CA PRO A 540 -11.34 31.86 -22.29
C PRO A 540 -10.49 31.87 -23.57
N LYS A 541 -9.19 32.16 -23.44
CA LYS A 541 -8.29 32.20 -24.59
C LYS A 541 -8.01 30.82 -25.17
N LEU A 542 -7.88 29.79 -24.34
CA LEU A 542 -7.76 28.41 -24.78
C LEU A 542 -9.00 28.01 -25.58
N ILE A 543 -10.20 28.32 -25.08
CA ILE A 543 -11.47 28.04 -25.75
C ILE A 543 -11.51 28.61 -27.17
N GLU A 544 -11.03 29.83 -27.37
CA GLU A 544 -10.96 30.46 -28.70
C GLU A 544 -9.91 29.82 -29.62
N LEU A 545 -8.85 29.24 -29.02
CA LEU A 545 -7.78 28.57 -29.74
C LEU A 545 -8.09 27.11 -30.08
N LEU A 546 -8.96 26.42 -29.32
CA LEU A 546 -9.29 25.01 -29.52
C LEU A 546 -9.56 24.67 -31.00
N PRO A 547 -10.41 25.38 -31.77
CA PRO A 547 -10.69 25.01 -33.15
C PRO A 547 -9.49 25.11 -34.12
N GLN A 548 -8.41 25.78 -33.71
CA GLN A 548 -7.24 26.06 -34.54
C GLN A 548 -6.07 25.11 -34.25
N LEU A 549 -6.17 24.29 -33.21
CA LEU A 549 -5.08 23.43 -32.77
C LEU A 549 -5.03 22.12 -33.59
N PRO A 550 -3.83 21.59 -33.87
CA PRO A 550 -3.66 20.41 -34.70
C PRO A 550 -3.93 19.13 -33.90
N TYR A 551 -5.18 18.66 -33.95
CA TYR A 551 -5.56 17.35 -33.41
C TYR A 551 -5.53 16.28 -34.50
N PRO A 552 -5.22 15.01 -34.15
CA PRO A 552 -5.36 13.91 -35.08
C PRO A 552 -6.85 13.66 -35.36
N THR A 553 -7.19 13.60 -36.64
CA THR A 553 -8.55 13.44 -37.17
C THR A 553 -8.82 12.05 -37.74
N GLU A 554 -7.79 11.20 -37.82
CA GLU A 554 -7.88 9.86 -38.40
C GLU A 554 -7.24 8.80 -37.47
N GLY A 555 -7.74 7.57 -37.59
CA GLY A 555 -7.22 6.41 -36.86
C GLY A 555 -7.52 6.41 -35.37
N PHE A 556 -6.88 5.51 -34.63
CA PHE A 556 -7.10 5.36 -33.19
C PHE A 556 -6.62 6.59 -32.38
N LYS A 557 -5.61 7.32 -32.84
CA LYS A 557 -5.21 8.61 -32.24
C LYS A 557 -6.36 9.65 -32.24
N ALA A 558 -7.28 9.57 -33.20
CA ALA A 558 -8.50 10.40 -33.22
C ALA A 558 -9.57 9.93 -32.20
N LEU A 559 -9.39 8.80 -31.55
CA LEU A 559 -10.18 8.42 -30.37
C LEU A 559 -9.57 8.96 -29.07
N LEU A 560 -8.25 9.14 -29.04
CA LEU A 560 -7.49 9.60 -27.87
C LEU A 560 -7.45 11.12 -27.73
N ALA A 561 -7.09 11.80 -28.82
CA ALA A 561 -6.65 13.18 -28.80
C ALA A 561 -7.74 14.24 -29.00
N PRO A 562 -8.80 14.03 -29.79
CA PRO A 562 -9.54 15.17 -30.29
C PRO A 562 -10.74 15.53 -29.43
N LEU A 563 -10.82 15.21 -28.12
CA LEU A 563 -11.92 15.50 -27.15
C LEU A 563 -12.73 14.23 -26.73
N ARG A 564 -12.27 13.46 -25.74
CA ARG A 564 -13.20 12.78 -24.81
C ARG A 564 -13.50 13.71 -23.62
N CYS A 565 -14.22 13.22 -22.60
CA CYS A 565 -15.04 13.97 -21.64
C CYS A 565 -14.42 15.22 -21.00
N GLU A 566 -13.10 15.36 -20.85
CA GLU A 566 -12.51 16.47 -20.11
C GLU A 566 -12.72 17.83 -20.76
N PRO A 567 -12.34 18.10 -22.02
CA PRO A 567 -12.67 19.38 -22.66
C PRO A 567 -14.15 19.59 -22.96
N LEU A 568 -14.96 18.55 -23.15
CA LEU A 568 -16.43 18.68 -23.16
C LEU A 568 -16.93 19.13 -21.78
N SER A 569 -16.32 18.63 -20.70
CA SER A 569 -16.52 19.12 -19.34
C SER A 569 -15.96 20.53 -19.16
N LEU A 570 -14.84 20.90 -19.79
CA LEU A 570 -14.31 22.26 -19.79
C LEU A 570 -15.28 23.22 -20.49
N VAL A 571 -15.84 22.83 -21.65
CA VAL A 571 -16.93 23.55 -22.35
C VAL A 571 -18.18 23.61 -21.47
N LEU A 572 -18.51 22.55 -20.72
CA LEU A 572 -19.62 22.52 -19.77
C LEU A 572 -19.38 23.46 -18.58
N PHE A 573 -18.18 23.46 -18.00
CA PHE A 573 -17.75 24.35 -16.91
C PHE A 573 -17.67 25.80 -17.36
N THR A 574 -17.38 26.04 -18.64
CA THR A 574 -17.29 27.38 -19.23
C THR A 574 -18.56 27.79 -19.98
N SER A 575 -19.64 27.01 -19.83
CA SER A 575 -20.92 27.27 -20.48
C SER A 575 -21.49 28.66 -20.15
N GLY A 576 -21.26 29.17 -18.93
CA GLY A 576 -21.60 30.55 -18.55
C GLY A 576 -20.83 31.62 -19.34
N TYR A 577 -19.55 31.39 -19.66
CA TYR A 577 -18.77 32.29 -20.52
C TYR A 577 -19.26 32.24 -21.97
N LEU A 578 -19.59 31.04 -22.47
CA LEU A 578 -20.11 30.83 -23.82
C LEU A 578 -21.50 31.45 -24.02
N ALA A 579 -22.33 31.43 -22.98
CA ALA A 579 -23.64 32.08 -22.98
C ALA A 579 -23.53 33.61 -23.15
N LEU A 580 -22.47 34.22 -22.62
CA LEU A 580 -22.21 35.66 -22.74
C LEU A 580 -21.47 36.03 -24.03
N ASN A 581 -20.83 35.07 -24.72
CA ASN A 581 -19.99 35.30 -25.89
C ASN A 581 -20.41 34.42 -27.07
N ALA A 582 -21.35 34.93 -27.88
CA ALA A 582 -21.95 34.21 -29.01
C ALA A 582 -20.94 33.80 -30.10
N GLY A 583 -19.88 34.60 -30.32
CA GLY A 583 -18.84 34.32 -31.33
C GLY A 583 -18.06 33.03 -31.05
N PRO A 584 -17.33 32.95 -29.92
CA PRO A 584 -16.65 31.73 -29.49
C PRO A 584 -17.59 30.53 -29.37
N CYS A 585 -18.81 30.72 -28.87
CA CYS A 585 -19.82 29.67 -28.78
C CYS A 585 -20.12 29.03 -30.15
N LYS A 586 -20.30 29.85 -31.18
CA LYS A 586 -20.58 29.37 -32.55
C LYS A 586 -19.41 28.60 -33.15
N GLU A 587 -18.17 29.08 -32.94
CA GLU A 587 -16.97 28.42 -33.45
C GLU A 587 -16.73 27.06 -32.76
N ILE A 588 -16.96 26.96 -31.46
CA ILE A 588 -16.87 25.68 -30.73
C ILE A 588 -17.96 24.72 -31.18
N LEU A 589 -19.21 25.18 -31.32
CA LEU A 589 -20.30 24.33 -31.83
C LEU A 589 -19.99 23.82 -33.24
N ARG A 590 -19.41 24.67 -34.09
CA ARG A 590 -18.97 24.28 -35.43
C ARG A 590 -17.82 23.27 -35.36
N PHE A 591 -16.83 23.49 -34.52
CA PHE A 591 -15.72 22.57 -34.28
C PHE A 591 -16.22 21.19 -33.83
N LEU A 592 -17.08 21.16 -32.80
CA LEU A 592 -17.68 19.94 -32.27
C LEU A 592 -18.51 19.20 -33.33
N SER A 593 -19.34 19.92 -34.10
CA SER A 593 -20.24 19.29 -35.08
C SER A 593 -19.58 18.89 -36.40
N MET A 594 -18.61 19.67 -36.90
CA MET A 594 -18.05 19.50 -38.24
C MET A 594 -16.68 18.80 -38.25
N GLN A 595 -15.92 18.87 -37.17
CA GLN A 595 -14.57 18.29 -37.10
C GLN A 595 -14.50 17.14 -36.08
N HIS A 596 -15.11 17.30 -34.92
CA HIS A 596 -15.01 16.30 -33.85
C HIS A 596 -15.96 15.11 -34.02
N LEU A 597 -17.28 15.37 -34.08
CA LEU A 597 -18.31 14.34 -34.26
C LEU A 597 -18.05 13.41 -35.46
N PRO A 598 -17.61 13.90 -36.64
CA PRO A 598 -17.30 13.05 -37.78
C PRO A 598 -15.98 12.26 -37.66
N ALA A 599 -15.04 12.73 -36.84
CA ALA A 599 -13.76 12.05 -36.59
C ALA A 599 -13.91 10.86 -35.62
N ILE A 600 -15.03 10.78 -34.89
CA ILE A 600 -15.41 9.59 -34.13
C ILE A 600 -15.79 8.53 -35.17
N PRO A 601 -15.02 7.43 -35.32
CA PRO A 601 -15.35 6.39 -36.28
C PRO A 601 -16.78 5.91 -36.02
N GLY A 602 -17.60 5.89 -37.07
CA GLY A 602 -18.82 5.10 -37.04
C GLY A 602 -18.42 3.67 -36.72
N LEU A 603 -19.03 3.06 -35.70
CA LEU A 603 -18.84 1.66 -35.24
C LEU A 603 -19.13 0.59 -36.33
N GLN A 604 -19.07 0.94 -37.63
CA GLN A 604 -19.43 0.12 -38.77
C GLN A 604 -18.25 -0.61 -39.45
N GLN A 605 -17.01 -0.36 -39.05
CA GLN A 605 -15.88 -1.23 -39.38
C GLN A 605 -15.36 -1.78 -38.07
N GLY A 606 -15.19 -3.11 -37.99
CA GLY A 606 -15.00 -3.86 -36.74
C GLY A 606 -14.06 -3.15 -35.78
N PRO A 607 -14.39 -3.07 -34.48
CA PRO A 607 -13.68 -2.21 -33.55
C PRO A 607 -12.21 -2.60 -33.55
N ASP A 608 -11.36 -1.63 -33.84
CA ASP A 608 -9.94 -1.72 -33.54
C ASP A 608 -9.81 -2.28 -32.11
N PRO A 609 -9.10 -3.40 -31.89
CA PRO A 609 -8.98 -4.02 -30.58
C PRO A 609 -8.51 -3.04 -29.50
N ASP A 610 -7.70 -2.05 -29.86
CA ASP A 610 -7.23 -1.03 -28.93
C ASP A 610 -8.30 0.04 -28.65
N ALA A 611 -9.13 0.40 -29.65
CA ALA A 611 -10.33 1.22 -29.46
C ALA A 611 -11.31 0.60 -28.48
N LYS A 612 -11.51 -0.72 -28.59
CA LYS A 612 -12.41 -1.45 -27.71
C LYS A 612 -11.89 -1.45 -26.26
N LYS A 613 -10.62 -1.83 -26.04
CA LYS A 613 -10.00 -1.83 -24.71
C LYS A 613 -10.07 -0.44 -24.06
N TYR A 614 -9.69 0.61 -24.79
CA TYR A 614 -9.77 1.98 -24.27
C TYR A 614 -11.21 2.42 -23.94
N CYS A 615 -12.22 1.98 -24.69
CA CYS A 615 -13.61 2.28 -24.36
C CYS A 615 -14.08 1.52 -23.11
N GLU A 616 -13.68 0.26 -22.96
CA GLU A 616 -13.97 -0.57 -21.78
C GLU A 616 -13.32 0.02 -20.52
N ALA A 617 -12.06 0.43 -20.60
CA ALA A 617 -11.31 1.13 -19.55
C ALA A 617 -12.09 2.30 -18.90
N ASN A 618 -12.75 3.10 -19.74
CA ASN A 618 -13.45 4.32 -19.34
C ASN A 618 -14.91 4.07 -18.91
N ALA A 619 -15.44 2.85 -19.10
CA ALA A 619 -16.84 2.54 -18.84
C ALA A 619 -17.08 1.92 -17.45
N GLU A 620 -16.03 1.50 -16.75
CA GLU A 620 -16.13 0.75 -15.48
C GLU A 620 -16.63 1.58 -14.28
N ASP A 621 -16.78 2.90 -14.39
CA ASP A 621 -17.31 3.75 -13.30
C ASP A 621 -18.85 3.73 -13.16
N GLY A 622 -19.55 2.90 -13.95
CA GLY A 622 -20.97 2.63 -13.77
C GLY A 622 -21.20 1.42 -12.87
N ASP A 623 -21.48 1.66 -11.59
CA ASP A 623 -21.82 0.68 -10.57
C ASP A 623 -23.16 -0.04 -10.88
N ASP A 624 -23.19 -0.90 -11.91
CA ASP A 624 -24.21 -1.94 -12.11
C ASP A 624 -23.77 -2.97 -13.18
N CYS A 625 -23.52 -4.21 -12.76
CA CYS A 625 -22.99 -5.33 -13.55
C CYS A 625 -23.92 -5.88 -14.67
N SER A 626 -24.93 -5.12 -15.14
CA SER A 626 -25.88 -5.59 -16.17
C SER A 626 -25.75 -4.92 -17.54
N ALA A 627 -24.77 -4.04 -17.77
CA ALA A 627 -24.69 -3.24 -19.01
C ALA A 627 -23.45 -3.54 -19.91
N LYS A 628 -22.98 -4.80 -19.96
CA LYS A 628 -21.85 -5.19 -20.82
C LYS A 628 -22.09 -5.01 -22.34
N ASP A 629 -23.33 -4.78 -22.77
CA ASP A 629 -23.66 -4.52 -24.18
C ASP A 629 -23.71 -3.03 -24.57
N ASN A 630 -23.39 -2.09 -23.65
CA ASN A 630 -23.65 -0.66 -23.85
C ASN A 630 -22.40 0.23 -23.73
N CYS A 631 -21.29 -0.21 -24.33
CA CYS A 631 -19.96 0.43 -24.36
C CYS A 631 -19.90 1.88 -24.94
N GLY A 632 -21.06 2.47 -25.32
CA GLY A 632 -21.18 3.86 -25.76
C GLY A 632 -21.95 4.79 -24.81
N SER A 633 -22.66 4.28 -23.80
CA SER A 633 -23.71 5.06 -23.12
C SER A 633 -23.21 6.30 -22.36
N GLY A 634 -22.08 6.24 -21.63
CA GLY A 634 -21.55 7.37 -20.86
C GLY A 634 -21.05 8.53 -21.73
N PHE A 635 -20.33 8.23 -22.81
CA PHE A 635 -19.86 9.24 -23.77
C PHE A 635 -21.02 9.94 -24.49
N TRP A 636 -22.00 9.17 -24.97
CA TRP A 636 -23.20 9.74 -25.59
C TRP A 636 -24.03 10.56 -24.58
N HIS A 637 -24.03 10.18 -23.29
CA HIS A 637 -24.71 10.93 -22.24
C HIS A 637 -24.04 12.28 -21.94
N THR A 638 -22.70 12.34 -21.86
CA THR A 638 -21.95 13.60 -21.68
C THR A 638 -22.09 14.51 -22.89
N LEU A 639 -22.00 13.95 -24.11
CA LEU A 639 -22.23 14.69 -25.35
C LEU A 639 -23.66 15.23 -25.43
N ALA A 640 -24.66 14.40 -25.09
CA ALA A 640 -26.06 14.82 -25.05
C ALA A 640 -26.33 15.90 -24.00
N ASN A 641 -25.63 15.85 -22.85
CA ASN A 641 -25.69 16.87 -21.81
C ASN A 641 -25.06 18.19 -22.27
N VAL A 642 -23.90 18.16 -22.95
CA VAL A 642 -23.27 19.37 -23.51
C VAL A 642 -24.12 19.97 -24.61
N VAL A 643 -24.62 19.16 -25.54
CA VAL A 643 -25.51 19.62 -26.61
C VAL A 643 -26.80 20.19 -26.03
N SER A 644 -27.41 19.55 -25.03
CA SER A 644 -28.59 20.09 -24.33
C SER A 644 -28.29 21.38 -23.57
N ALA A 645 -27.17 21.46 -22.86
CA ALA A 645 -26.78 22.66 -22.12
C ALA A 645 -26.55 23.85 -23.06
N VAL A 646 -25.85 23.62 -24.18
CA VAL A 646 -25.58 24.67 -25.17
C VAL A 646 -26.87 25.06 -25.91
N ILE A 647 -27.73 24.10 -26.29
CA ILE A 647 -29.04 24.40 -26.89
C ILE A 647 -29.92 25.20 -25.93
N ASN A 648 -29.97 24.82 -24.64
CA ASN A 648 -30.76 25.53 -23.63
C ASN A 648 -30.25 26.96 -23.43
N LEU A 649 -28.91 27.16 -23.39
CA LEU A 649 -28.31 28.49 -23.26
C LEU A 649 -28.53 29.38 -24.49
N VAL A 650 -28.48 28.80 -25.70
CA VAL A 650 -28.79 29.50 -26.96
C VAL A 650 -30.28 29.88 -27.00
N SER A 651 -31.17 28.96 -26.59
CA SER A 651 -32.62 29.20 -26.53
C SER A 651 -33.03 30.26 -25.49
N ALA A 652 -32.19 30.53 -24.48
CA ALA A 652 -32.45 31.45 -23.39
C ALA A 652 -32.04 32.91 -23.66
N GLY A 653 -31.43 33.26 -24.82
CA GLY A 653 -31.11 34.67 -25.07
C GLY A 653 -30.27 35.05 -26.28
N VAL A 654 -29.88 34.13 -27.17
CA VAL A 654 -29.15 34.50 -28.40
C VAL A 654 -29.94 33.99 -29.60
N SER A 655 -30.64 34.90 -30.28
CA SER A 655 -31.21 34.59 -31.60
C SER A 655 -30.07 34.20 -32.55
N VAL A 656 -30.02 32.92 -32.91
CA VAL A 656 -29.09 32.35 -33.91
C VAL A 656 -29.44 32.83 -35.31
#